data_AF-A0A7T4N7M3-F1
#
_entry.id   AF-A0A7T4N7M3-F1
#
_cell.length_a   1.000
_cell.length_b   1.000
_cell.length_c   1.000
_cell.angle_alpha   90.00
_cell.angle_beta   90.00
_cell.angle_gamma   90.00
#
_symmetry.space_group_name_H-M   'P 1'
#
loop_
_entity.id
_entity.type
_entity.pdbx_description
1 polymer ?
#
loop_
_entity_poly.entity_id
_entity_poly.type
_entity_poly.pdbx_seq_one_letter_code
_entity_poly.pdbx_strand_id
1 'polypeptide(L)'
;MLNLQIHTRNAPMQTLQIELGCTIGKSASCDIVVRGMLIGKLQARIVRENNAYYIEDQGGIAATLVNGTPITRYGPLTEADQIEVGMTTIKIVRAVATAPVVSLQPLQQMRQMAQQQTPQQTQSAQHTHAPQHHAPHADAPALQTAYAAPQAMEHAPPMHRAQPVQLAQAHASTHSEPSFIARASALAQTNSPDPLAAARTASASVAVAAQTASAPTATTAAQRFPSAYDVTPSARPHPAPDARLRTPSSHVKRTAAVELPVAPINSPLGIELRKQAHMKVIAALDLRRLNVARMEEDELRKTVSAALDDILNYDRSFHTADVPLDTLKKSVFDEIIGLGPLEELIADPSVSEIMVNCHNEIFVEQNGRLRRSPVIFTDDRAVLGAIERIVAPIGRRIDESSPMVDARLADGSRVNAVIPPLALKGPSITIRKFLRRKLKGEDLISFGSVSPDMLEFLHTAVEQGANIIISGGTGSGKTTLLNVLSNYIPDDERIVTVEDAAELQLSQPNLVSLEARPANMEGKGAIHIRDLVKNCLRMRPDRIVVGECRGGEALDMLQAMNTGHDGSLTTLHANTPRDCIARLEVMTLMTGLDLPVQAIREQISSAVDLIVQQSRFSCGSRRVTHVTEVSGMESGVITLQDVFVFKEDGFGEDGKIRGEFVPTAYIPDFYQDLIRRRISVNTDIFTRVN
;
A
#
# COMPACT_ATOMS: atom_id res chain seq x y z
N MET A 1 28.56 -44.97 -8.20
CA MET A 1 27.55 -43.99 -7.74
C MET A 1 26.81 -44.58 -6.56
N LEU A 2 26.32 -43.75 -5.64
CA LEU A 2 25.48 -44.15 -4.51
C LEU A 2 24.05 -43.68 -4.80
N ASN A 3 23.04 -44.54 -4.57
CA ASN A 3 21.62 -44.14 -4.68
C ASN A 3 21.07 -43.93 -3.28
N LEU A 4 20.39 -42.81 -3.08
CA LEU A 4 19.77 -42.40 -1.83
C LEU A 4 18.27 -42.30 -2.02
N GLN A 5 17.50 -43.07 -1.25
CA GLN A 5 16.06 -42.86 -1.09
C GLN A 5 15.82 -41.92 0.09
N ILE A 6 15.27 -40.75 -0.22
CA ILE A 6 15.01 -39.66 0.72
C ILE A 6 13.53 -39.69 1.06
N HIS A 7 13.22 -39.95 2.32
CA HIS A 7 11.87 -39.95 2.87
C HIS A 7 11.72 -38.80 3.88
N THR A 8 11.04 -37.74 3.45
CA THR A 8 10.66 -36.62 4.32
C THR A 8 9.18 -36.74 4.64
N ARG A 9 8.82 -36.65 5.93
CA ARG A 9 7.44 -36.82 6.39
C ARG A 9 6.48 -35.84 5.68
N ASN A 10 5.43 -36.39 5.05
CA ASN A 10 4.44 -35.68 4.21
C ASN A 10 4.97 -35.12 2.86
N ALA A 11 6.09 -35.64 2.34
CA ALA A 11 6.55 -35.40 0.97
C ALA A 11 6.57 -36.71 0.16
N PRO A 12 6.44 -36.68 -1.18
CA PRO A 12 6.70 -37.86 -2.01
C PRO A 12 8.16 -38.31 -1.83
N MET A 13 8.39 -39.62 -1.83
CA MET A 13 9.73 -40.20 -1.73
C MET A 13 10.57 -39.78 -2.95
N GLN A 14 11.78 -39.30 -2.71
CA GLN A 14 12.71 -38.88 -3.75
C GLN A 14 13.88 -39.85 -3.85
N THR A 15 14.39 -40.08 -5.05
CA THR A 15 15.61 -40.88 -5.28
C THR A 15 16.68 -39.97 -5.87
N LEU A 16 17.84 -39.89 -5.23
CA LEU A 16 18.99 -39.10 -5.68
C LEU A 16 20.17 -40.03 -5.99
N GLN A 17 20.81 -39.84 -7.14
CA GLN A 17 22.06 -40.50 -7.50
C GLN A 17 23.23 -39.54 -7.31
N ILE A 18 24.25 -39.96 -6.57
CA ILE A 18 25.45 -39.15 -6.30
C ILE A 18 26.72 -39.89 -6.74
N GLU A 19 27.68 -39.13 -7.28
CA GLU A 19 28.95 -39.67 -7.79
C GLU A 19 30.18 -39.18 -7.01
N LEU A 20 30.16 -37.92 -6.55
CA LEU A 20 31.29 -37.28 -5.85
C LEU A 20 30.99 -36.99 -4.37
N GLY A 21 29.72 -37.00 -3.99
CA GLY A 21 29.23 -36.60 -2.66
C GLY A 21 27.92 -35.82 -2.78
N CYS A 22 27.38 -35.37 -1.65
CA CYS A 22 26.28 -34.40 -1.59
C CYS A 22 26.23 -33.67 -0.24
N THR A 23 25.47 -32.58 -0.18
CA THR A 23 25.23 -31.75 1.00
C THR A 23 23.78 -31.87 1.47
N ILE A 24 23.61 -31.88 2.79
CA ILE A 24 22.31 -32.06 3.45
C ILE A 24 22.14 -30.89 4.43
N GLY A 25 21.04 -30.15 4.36
CA GLY A 25 20.84 -28.99 5.24
C GLY A 25 19.55 -28.21 4.98
N LYS A 26 19.31 -27.19 5.79
CA LYS A 26 18.13 -26.31 5.68
C LYS A 26 18.24 -25.33 4.50
N SER A 27 19.44 -25.02 4.02
CA SER A 27 19.65 -24.11 2.91
C SER A 27 19.12 -24.68 1.60
N ALA A 28 18.48 -23.85 0.78
CA ALA A 28 18.10 -24.20 -0.60
C ALA A 28 19.32 -24.44 -1.52
N SER A 29 20.54 -24.13 -1.05
CA SER A 29 21.81 -24.46 -1.71
C SER A 29 22.31 -25.88 -1.42
N CYS A 30 21.63 -26.67 -0.59
CA CYS A 30 22.00 -28.06 -0.32
C CYS A 30 21.35 -29.01 -1.35
N ASP A 31 22.07 -30.08 -1.70
CA ASP A 31 21.58 -31.09 -2.64
C ASP A 31 20.35 -31.85 -2.08
N ILE A 32 20.32 -32.05 -0.76
CA ILE A 32 19.17 -32.59 -0.03
C ILE A 32 18.69 -31.54 0.97
N VAL A 33 17.62 -30.82 0.59
CA VAL A 33 17.00 -29.77 1.41
C VAL A 33 16.08 -30.39 2.45
N VAL A 34 16.43 -30.26 3.73
CA VAL A 34 15.71 -30.83 4.87
C VAL A 34 15.01 -29.73 5.69
N ARG A 35 13.80 -30.02 6.19
CA ARG A 35 12.98 -29.06 6.94
C ARG A 35 13.07 -29.32 8.45
N GLY A 36 13.37 -28.26 9.22
CA GLY A 36 13.29 -28.26 10.68
C GLY A 36 13.81 -26.95 11.27
N MET A 37 13.36 -26.60 12.48
CA MET A 37 13.79 -25.37 13.15
C MET A 37 15.26 -25.48 13.62
N LEU A 38 15.65 -26.65 14.13
CA LEU A 38 16.98 -26.94 14.70
C LEU A 38 18.03 -27.45 13.68
N ILE A 39 17.69 -27.49 12.39
CA ILE A 39 18.60 -28.00 11.35
C ILE A 39 19.51 -26.88 10.84
N GLY A 40 20.82 -27.14 10.81
CA GLY A 40 21.83 -26.19 10.33
C GLY A 40 21.64 -25.80 8.86
N LYS A 41 22.14 -24.61 8.46
CA LYS A 41 22.13 -24.16 7.05
C LYS A 41 22.78 -25.22 6.15
N LEU A 42 23.93 -25.75 6.58
CA LEU A 42 24.51 -27.03 6.18
C LEU A 42 24.55 -27.89 7.45
N GLN A 43 24.03 -29.11 7.40
CA GLN A 43 23.90 -30.01 8.55
C GLN A 43 24.83 -31.22 8.44
N ALA A 44 24.89 -31.84 7.27
CA ALA A 44 25.76 -32.97 7.00
C ALA A 44 26.28 -32.95 5.56
N ARG A 45 27.38 -33.67 5.32
CA ARG A 45 27.95 -33.87 3.99
C ARG A 45 28.25 -35.35 3.79
N ILE A 46 27.84 -35.91 2.66
CA ILE A 46 28.34 -37.19 2.19
C ILE A 46 29.54 -36.93 1.27
N VAL A 47 30.69 -37.50 1.60
CA VAL A 47 31.95 -37.38 0.85
C VAL A 47 32.37 -38.74 0.29
N ARG A 48 33.07 -38.74 -0.85
CA ARG A 48 33.64 -39.96 -1.45
C ARG A 48 35.16 -39.96 -1.31
N GLU A 49 35.70 -40.94 -0.59
CA GLU A 49 37.13 -41.13 -0.35
C GLU A 49 37.50 -42.59 -0.63
N ASN A 50 38.64 -42.84 -1.30
CA ASN A 50 39.14 -44.20 -1.59
C ASN A 50 38.09 -45.16 -2.15
N ASN A 51 37.24 -44.66 -3.05
CA ASN A 51 36.11 -45.35 -3.68
C ASN A 51 34.95 -45.78 -2.74
N ALA A 52 34.95 -45.33 -1.47
CA ALA A 52 33.86 -45.51 -0.52
C ALA A 52 33.20 -44.16 -0.18
N TYR A 53 32.00 -44.19 0.43
CA TYR A 53 31.28 -42.99 0.86
C TYR A 53 31.24 -42.90 2.40
N TYR A 54 31.41 -41.70 2.93
CA TYR A 54 31.32 -41.39 4.35
C TYR A 54 30.35 -40.23 4.54
N ILE A 55 29.64 -40.19 5.68
CA ILE A 55 28.87 -39.02 6.10
C ILE A 55 29.59 -38.31 7.25
N GLU A 56 29.61 -36.99 7.20
CA GLU A 56 30.18 -36.09 8.21
C GLU A 56 29.09 -35.12 8.68
N ASP A 57 28.90 -35.01 9.99
CA ASP A 57 28.08 -33.95 10.58
C ASP A 57 28.89 -32.63 10.53
N GLN A 58 28.20 -31.49 10.35
CA GLN A 58 28.82 -30.18 10.16
C GLN A 58 28.56 -29.22 11.32
N GLY A 59 28.11 -29.73 12.48
CA GLY A 59 27.94 -28.96 13.72
C GLY A 59 26.59 -28.26 13.87
N GLY A 60 25.50 -28.92 13.46
CA GLY A 60 24.14 -28.40 13.68
C GLY A 60 23.64 -28.53 15.13
N ILE A 61 22.50 -27.91 15.44
CA ILE A 61 21.88 -28.01 16.78
C ILE A 61 21.26 -29.40 16.99
N ALA A 62 20.57 -29.91 15.97
CA ALA A 62 20.25 -31.33 15.90
C ALA A 62 21.49 -32.13 15.45
N ALA A 63 21.71 -33.30 16.04
CA ALA A 63 22.75 -34.22 15.57
C ALA A 63 22.29 -35.00 14.34
N THR A 64 23.19 -35.22 13.37
CA THR A 64 23.00 -36.27 12.36
C THR A 64 23.14 -37.64 13.02
N LEU A 65 22.16 -38.51 12.80
CA LEU A 65 22.20 -39.89 13.30
C LEU A 65 22.46 -40.85 12.13
N VAL A 66 23.15 -41.95 12.42
CA VAL A 66 23.16 -43.15 11.55
C VAL A 66 22.76 -44.34 12.41
N ASN A 67 21.78 -45.11 11.95
CA ASN A 67 21.22 -46.26 12.65
C ASN A 67 20.79 -45.92 14.10
N GLY A 68 20.20 -44.73 14.28
CA GLY A 68 19.76 -44.19 15.58
C GLY A 68 20.87 -43.64 16.49
N THR A 69 22.15 -43.70 16.08
CA THR A 69 23.29 -43.23 16.90
C THR A 69 23.86 -41.92 16.33
N PRO A 70 24.14 -40.88 17.15
CA PRO A 70 24.78 -39.65 16.70
C PRO A 70 26.18 -39.90 16.13
N ILE A 71 26.53 -39.19 15.05
CA ILE A 71 27.84 -39.30 14.41
C ILE A 71 28.52 -37.93 14.27
N THR A 72 29.85 -37.90 14.38
CA THR A 72 30.66 -36.78 13.84
C THR A 72 31.13 -37.13 12.43
N ARG A 73 31.58 -38.37 12.22
CA ARG A 73 31.87 -38.97 10.91
C ARG A 73 31.55 -40.47 10.96
N TYR A 74 30.98 -41.01 9.89
CA TYR A 74 30.57 -42.41 9.79
C TYR A 74 30.77 -42.97 8.38
N GLY A 75 31.22 -44.22 8.29
CA GLY A 75 31.31 -44.98 7.05
C GLY A 75 32.38 -46.08 7.12
N PRO A 76 32.58 -46.86 6.04
CA PRO A 76 31.95 -46.69 4.73
C PRO A 76 30.44 -47.00 4.75
N LEU A 77 29.65 -46.15 4.09
CA LEU A 77 28.20 -46.26 4.00
C LEU A 77 27.77 -47.47 3.16
N THR A 78 26.81 -48.24 3.68
CA THR A 78 26.29 -49.49 3.12
C THR A 78 24.76 -49.48 2.99
N GLU A 79 24.20 -50.46 2.29
CA GLU A 79 22.74 -50.66 2.16
C GLU A 79 22.01 -50.98 3.48
N ALA A 80 22.75 -51.34 4.53
CA ALA A 80 22.20 -51.55 5.87
C ALA A 80 22.02 -50.23 6.63
N ASP A 81 22.62 -49.12 6.16
CA ASP A 81 22.67 -47.86 6.89
C ASP A 81 21.48 -46.95 6.59
N GLN A 82 20.89 -46.43 7.66
CA GLN A 82 19.85 -45.41 7.65
C GLN A 82 20.40 -44.13 8.28
N ILE A 83 20.48 -43.07 7.48
CA ILE A 83 20.84 -41.73 7.94
C ILE A 83 19.57 -41.00 8.35
N GLU A 84 19.59 -40.29 9.48
CA GLU A 84 18.47 -39.48 9.96
C GLU A 84 18.92 -38.04 10.25
N VAL A 85 18.20 -37.09 9.64
CA VAL A 85 18.42 -35.66 9.80
C VAL A 85 17.07 -34.98 10.06
N GLY A 86 16.79 -34.72 11.34
CA GLY A 86 15.50 -34.19 11.79
C GLY A 86 14.33 -35.16 11.49
N MET A 87 13.40 -34.73 10.63
CA MET A 87 12.27 -35.56 10.16
C MET A 87 12.51 -36.25 8.81
N THR A 88 13.73 -36.17 8.27
CA THR A 88 14.10 -36.79 7.00
C THR A 88 14.97 -38.00 7.25
N THR A 89 14.52 -39.14 6.73
CA THR A 89 15.24 -40.41 6.74
C THR A 89 15.81 -40.66 5.34
N ILE A 90 17.09 -41.02 5.25
CA ILE A 90 17.77 -41.31 3.99
C ILE A 90 18.31 -42.74 4.05
N LYS A 91 17.89 -43.58 3.10
CA LYS A 91 18.33 -44.97 2.96
C LYS A 91 19.20 -45.15 1.73
N ILE A 92 20.23 -45.97 1.85
CA ILE A 92 21.10 -46.34 0.73
C ILE A 92 20.50 -47.57 0.02
N VAL A 93 20.36 -47.49 -1.30
CA VAL A 93 19.76 -48.57 -2.10
C VAL A 93 20.62 -48.96 -3.31
N ARG A 94 20.51 -50.22 -3.74
CA ARG A 94 21.11 -50.67 -5.01
C ARG A 94 20.49 -49.97 -6.20
N ALA A 95 21.31 -49.74 -7.22
CA ALA A 95 20.79 -49.39 -8.53
C ALA A 95 20.09 -50.63 -9.09
N VAL A 96 18.78 -50.54 -9.32
CA VAL A 96 18.06 -51.52 -10.14
C VAL A 96 18.32 -51.14 -11.60
N ALA A 97 18.77 -52.10 -12.41
CA ALA A 97 18.95 -51.86 -13.84
C ALA A 97 17.59 -51.78 -14.53
N THR A 98 17.18 -50.59 -14.96
CA THR A 98 16.00 -50.36 -15.81
C THR A 98 16.36 -49.58 -17.07
N ALA A 99 15.62 -49.88 -18.15
CA ALA A 99 15.88 -49.49 -19.54
C ALA A 99 15.95 -47.96 -19.79
N PRO A 100 16.54 -47.50 -20.91
CA PRO A 100 16.93 -46.10 -21.08
C PRO A 100 15.74 -45.16 -21.24
N VAL A 101 15.71 -44.11 -20.42
CA VAL A 101 14.81 -42.96 -20.57
C VAL A 101 15.50 -41.89 -21.42
N VAL A 102 14.72 -41.25 -22.30
CA VAL A 102 15.17 -40.23 -23.25
C VAL A 102 15.97 -39.11 -22.56
N SER A 103 17.13 -38.78 -23.12
CA SER A 103 18.00 -37.72 -22.61
C SER A 103 17.45 -36.33 -22.91
N LEU A 104 17.27 -35.51 -21.87
CA LEU A 104 17.12 -34.06 -21.98
C LEU A 104 18.36 -33.36 -21.42
N GLN A 105 19.23 -32.91 -22.33
CA GLN A 105 20.20 -31.84 -22.13
C GLN A 105 19.87 -30.73 -23.16
N PRO A 106 20.28 -29.45 -22.97
CA PRO A 106 21.35 -28.98 -22.08
C PRO A 106 21.03 -27.76 -21.19
N LEU A 107 21.77 -27.60 -20.08
CA LEU A 107 21.86 -26.33 -19.34
C LEU A 107 23.28 -25.95 -18.89
N GLN A 108 24.31 -26.73 -19.26
CA GLN A 108 25.69 -26.51 -18.81
C GLN A 108 26.55 -25.66 -19.77
N GLN A 109 26.21 -25.55 -21.06
CA GLN A 109 27.02 -24.75 -22.01
C GLN A 109 26.86 -23.23 -21.86
N MET A 110 25.74 -22.71 -21.33
CA MET A 110 25.55 -21.27 -21.16
C MET A 110 26.32 -20.65 -19.98
N ARG A 111 26.85 -21.45 -19.04
CA ARG A 111 27.59 -20.91 -17.87
C ARG A 111 29.06 -20.63 -18.15
N GLN A 112 29.68 -21.24 -19.16
CA GLN A 112 31.10 -21.00 -19.46
C GLN A 112 31.37 -19.74 -20.29
N MET A 113 30.38 -19.22 -21.04
CA MET A 113 30.57 -18.00 -21.84
C MET A 113 30.34 -16.69 -21.05
N ALA A 114 29.66 -16.76 -19.90
CA ALA A 114 29.29 -15.58 -19.10
C ALA A 114 30.36 -15.15 -18.06
N GLN A 115 31.51 -15.84 -17.98
CA GLN A 115 32.59 -15.54 -17.02
C GLN A 115 33.87 -15.00 -17.68
N GLN A 116 33.85 -14.71 -19.00
CA GLN A 116 34.98 -14.13 -19.73
C GLN A 116 34.60 -12.82 -20.42
N GLN A 117 34.34 -11.77 -19.63
CA GLN A 117 34.43 -10.38 -20.11
C GLN A 117 34.53 -9.38 -18.95
N THR A 118 35.77 -8.99 -18.64
CA THR A 118 36.10 -7.85 -17.77
C THR A 118 36.90 -6.86 -18.61
N PRO A 119 36.44 -5.61 -18.81
CA PRO A 119 37.28 -4.57 -19.39
C PRO A 119 38.10 -3.88 -18.29
N GLN A 120 39.41 -4.10 -18.28
CA GLN A 120 40.34 -3.17 -17.60
C GLN A 120 40.52 -1.90 -18.44
N GLN A 121 40.88 -0.81 -17.76
CA GLN A 121 41.09 0.51 -18.35
C GLN A 121 42.36 0.57 -19.21
N THR A 122 42.31 1.30 -20.32
CA THR A 122 43.49 2.01 -20.84
C THR A 122 43.09 3.33 -21.49
N GLN A 123 43.95 4.34 -21.40
CA GLN A 123 43.69 5.72 -21.81
C GLN A 123 44.23 6.04 -23.22
N SER A 124 43.70 7.15 -23.76
CA SER A 124 44.37 8.16 -24.60
C SER A 124 44.46 8.00 -26.13
N ALA A 125 44.23 9.14 -26.79
CA ALA A 125 44.61 9.54 -28.16
C ALA A 125 43.95 8.81 -29.35
N GLN A 126 43.69 9.42 -30.52
CA GLN A 126 43.49 10.82 -30.98
C GLN A 126 43.11 10.73 -32.50
N HIS A 127 42.47 11.76 -33.08
CA HIS A 127 42.24 11.93 -34.54
C HIS A 127 41.31 10.87 -35.23
N THR A 128 40.61 11.09 -36.36
CA THR A 128 40.12 12.27 -37.12
C THR A 128 39.02 11.83 -38.11
N HIS A 129 38.26 12.80 -38.64
CA HIS A 129 37.47 12.76 -39.89
C HIS A 129 36.16 11.95 -39.97
N ALA A 130 35.13 12.68 -40.39
CA ALA A 130 33.90 12.21 -41.06
C ALA A 130 34.08 12.41 -42.60
N PRO A 131 33.04 12.43 -43.48
CA PRO A 131 31.62 12.04 -43.35
C PRO A 131 31.11 11.20 -44.57
N GLN A 132 29.77 11.15 -44.77
CA GLN A 132 29.05 10.84 -46.04
C GLN A 132 28.88 9.34 -46.42
N HIS A 133 27.91 8.88 -47.24
CA HIS A 133 26.86 9.53 -48.07
C HIS A 133 25.59 8.64 -48.21
N HIS A 134 24.44 9.28 -48.46
CA HIS A 134 23.22 8.82 -49.18
C HIS A 134 22.32 7.63 -48.74
N ALA A 135 21.01 7.86 -48.96
CA ALA A 135 19.82 6.99 -48.85
C ALA A 135 19.55 6.28 -50.22
N PRO A 136 18.38 5.67 -50.58
CA PRO A 136 17.04 5.69 -49.93
C PRO A 136 16.13 4.41 -50.04
N HIS A 137 14.86 4.55 -49.61
CA HIS A 137 13.60 3.86 -50.01
C HIS A 137 13.49 2.31 -50.11
N ALA A 138 12.44 1.72 -49.50
CA ALA A 138 11.25 1.16 -50.19
C ALA A 138 10.27 0.43 -49.23
N ASP A 139 9.01 0.23 -49.67
CA ASP A 139 7.84 -0.15 -48.84
C ASP A 139 7.44 -1.65 -48.82
N ALA A 140 6.64 -1.99 -47.79
CA ALA A 140 5.55 -3.00 -47.76
C ALA A 140 5.91 -4.52 -47.84
N PRO A 141 4.95 -5.48 -47.63
CA PRO A 141 3.56 -5.38 -47.15
C PRO A 141 3.19 -6.33 -45.97
N ALA A 142 1.92 -6.29 -45.54
CA ALA A 142 1.28 -7.28 -44.65
C ALA A 142 0.62 -8.45 -45.43
N LEU A 143 0.26 -9.56 -44.75
CA LEU A 143 -0.83 -10.47 -45.18
C LEU A 143 -1.37 -11.36 -44.02
N GLN A 144 -2.56 -11.92 -44.23
CA GLN A 144 -3.45 -12.53 -43.22
C GLN A 144 -3.43 -14.08 -43.20
N THR A 145 -4.07 -14.66 -42.16
CA THR A 145 -5.01 -15.83 -42.14
C THR A 145 -4.75 -16.74 -40.91
N ALA A 146 -5.67 -16.85 -39.95
CA ALA A 146 -6.93 -17.61 -39.89
C ALA A 146 -6.76 -19.09 -39.46
N TYR A 147 -7.47 -19.51 -38.40
CA TYR A 147 -7.64 -20.91 -38.00
C TYR A 147 -9.05 -21.17 -37.47
N ALA A 148 -9.59 -22.35 -37.78
CA ALA A 148 -10.94 -22.79 -37.43
C ALA A 148 -10.95 -23.88 -36.34
N ALA A 149 -12.12 -24.13 -35.75
CA ALA A 149 -12.35 -25.17 -34.74
C ALA A 149 -12.36 -26.60 -35.33
N PRO A 150 -12.39 -27.65 -34.48
CA PRO A 150 -13.61 -28.45 -34.44
C PRO A 150 -14.06 -29.01 -33.07
N GLN A 151 -15.38 -28.90 -32.85
CA GLN A 151 -16.38 -29.86 -32.32
C GLN A 151 -16.16 -30.81 -31.11
N ALA A 152 -17.28 -30.99 -30.41
CA ALA A 152 -17.52 -31.64 -29.12
C ALA A 152 -17.68 -33.17 -29.11
N MET A 153 -17.68 -33.75 -27.89
CA MET A 153 -18.45 -34.95 -27.52
C MET A 153 -19.07 -34.80 -26.12
N GLU A 154 -20.16 -35.52 -25.87
CA GLU A 154 -21.05 -35.40 -24.71
C GLU A 154 -20.59 -36.21 -23.47
N HIS A 155 -20.99 -35.79 -22.26
CA HIS A 155 -21.55 -36.70 -21.25
C HIS A 155 -22.33 -35.95 -20.14
N ALA A 156 -23.34 -36.62 -19.58
CA ALA A 156 -24.33 -36.07 -18.65
C ALA A 156 -23.92 -36.15 -17.16
N PRO A 157 -24.56 -35.38 -16.25
CA PRO A 157 -24.22 -35.34 -14.83
C PRO A 157 -25.01 -36.35 -13.97
N PRO A 158 -24.50 -36.78 -12.80
CA PRO A 158 -25.27 -37.49 -11.80
C PRO A 158 -26.07 -36.52 -10.90
N MET A 159 -27.36 -36.80 -10.70
CA MET A 159 -28.18 -36.16 -9.68
C MET A 159 -27.81 -36.64 -8.28
N HIS A 160 -28.00 -35.80 -7.24
CA HIS A 160 -28.47 -36.30 -5.95
C HIS A 160 -29.33 -35.30 -5.16
N ARG A 161 -30.61 -35.69 -5.01
CA ARG A 161 -31.52 -35.46 -3.87
C ARG A 161 -31.56 -34.09 -3.19
N ALA A 162 -32.61 -33.32 -3.53
CA ALA A 162 -33.37 -32.58 -2.52
C ALA A 162 -34.50 -33.47 -1.95
N GLN A 163 -34.85 -33.29 -0.68
CA GLN A 163 -36.13 -33.75 -0.10
C GLN A 163 -36.67 -32.70 0.92
N PRO A 164 -38.01 -32.57 1.10
CA PRO A 164 -38.61 -31.45 1.83
C PRO A 164 -39.29 -31.83 3.16
N VAL A 165 -39.24 -30.94 4.16
CA VAL A 165 -40.05 -30.92 5.41
C VAL A 165 -40.09 -29.45 5.93
N GLN A 166 -41.00 -28.97 6.78
CA GLN A 166 -42.47 -28.82 6.67
C GLN A 166 -42.89 -27.67 7.65
N LEU A 167 -44.17 -27.28 7.72
CA LEU A 167 -44.66 -26.17 8.56
C LEU A 167 -44.88 -26.50 10.05
N ALA A 168 -44.68 -25.49 10.90
CA ALA A 168 -45.56 -25.07 12.02
C ALA A 168 -45.26 -23.57 12.30
N GLN A 169 -46.19 -22.60 12.42
CA GLN A 169 -47.32 -22.43 13.38
C GLN A 169 -46.84 -22.41 14.85
N ALA A 170 -47.24 -21.46 15.73
CA ALA A 170 -48.09 -20.26 15.60
C ALA A 170 -47.87 -19.29 16.80
N HIS A 171 -48.82 -18.35 16.99
CA HIS A 171 -48.97 -17.33 18.06
C HIS A 171 -48.29 -15.97 17.83
N ALA A 172 -48.89 -14.79 18.05
CA ALA A 172 -50.26 -14.24 18.04
C ALA A 172 -50.25 -12.93 18.89
N SER A 173 -51.26 -12.07 18.72
CA SER A 173 -51.55 -10.84 19.50
C SER A 173 -50.67 -9.60 19.19
N THR A 174 -51.17 -8.35 19.11
CA THR A 174 -52.56 -7.81 19.05
C THR A 174 -52.54 -6.31 18.69
N HIS A 175 -53.63 -5.80 18.06
CA HIS A 175 -54.08 -4.39 18.02
C HIS A 175 -53.16 -3.33 17.34
N SER A 176 -53.64 -2.27 16.68
CA SER A 176 -55.01 -1.82 16.34
C SER A 176 -54.99 -0.75 15.24
N GLU A 177 -55.96 -0.73 14.32
CA GLU A 177 -56.31 0.46 13.52
C GLU A 177 -57.05 1.52 14.38
N PRO A 178 -57.33 2.75 13.87
CA PRO A 178 -58.54 2.91 13.04
C PRO A 178 -58.37 3.69 11.73
N SER A 179 -59.18 3.26 10.76
CA SER A 179 -59.48 3.81 9.44
C SER A 179 -60.07 5.23 9.38
N PHE A 180 -60.09 5.86 8.18
CA PHE A 180 -61.25 6.61 7.68
C PHE A 180 -61.26 6.80 6.13
N ILE A 181 -62.26 6.18 5.48
CA ILE A 181 -63.12 6.61 4.34
C ILE A 181 -62.57 7.72 3.39
N ALA A 182 -62.27 7.55 2.09
CA ALA A 182 -62.98 6.96 0.92
C ALA A 182 -63.92 7.90 0.10
N ARG A 183 -63.56 8.15 -1.18
CA ARG A 183 -64.37 8.38 -2.42
C ARG A 183 -63.46 9.03 -3.48
N ALA A 184 -63.17 8.45 -4.65
CA ALA A 184 -64.03 8.00 -5.75
C ALA A 184 -64.68 9.13 -6.56
N SER A 185 -64.17 9.36 -7.78
CA SER A 185 -64.92 9.67 -9.01
C SER A 185 -63.98 9.64 -10.23
N ALA A 186 -64.53 9.35 -11.41
CA ALA A 186 -63.77 9.04 -12.62
C ALA A 186 -64.23 9.90 -13.83
N LEU A 187 -63.46 9.81 -14.92
CA LEU A 187 -63.83 10.11 -16.32
C LEU A 187 -64.16 11.58 -16.69
N ALA A 188 -63.33 12.14 -17.57
CA ALA A 188 -63.79 12.72 -18.84
C ALA A 188 -62.61 12.91 -19.83
N GLN A 189 -62.79 12.50 -21.08
CA GLN A 189 -61.98 12.91 -22.23
C GLN A 189 -62.68 14.09 -22.93
N THR A 190 -61.92 15.03 -23.50
CA THR A 190 -62.35 15.78 -24.72
C THR A 190 -61.16 16.34 -25.50
N ASN A 191 -61.31 16.39 -26.82
CA ASN A 191 -60.32 16.80 -27.82
C ASN A 191 -60.11 18.32 -27.92
N SER A 192 -58.89 18.73 -28.27
CA SER A 192 -58.51 19.71 -29.33
C SER A 192 -59.08 21.17 -29.30
N PRO A 193 -58.57 22.13 -30.10
CA PRO A 193 -57.54 22.05 -31.12
C PRO A 193 -56.40 23.11 -31.07
N ASP A 194 -55.39 22.88 -31.91
CA ASP A 194 -54.45 23.87 -32.46
C ASP A 194 -55.21 25.00 -33.20
N PRO A 195 -54.63 26.22 -33.38
CA PRO A 195 -54.19 26.52 -34.74
C PRO A 195 -53.03 27.53 -34.94
N LEU A 196 -52.51 27.45 -36.18
CA LEU A 196 -51.98 28.52 -37.05
C LEU A 196 -50.47 28.80 -37.11
N ALA A 197 -49.94 28.61 -38.33
CA ALA A 197 -48.60 28.94 -38.78
C ALA A 197 -48.58 30.16 -39.73
N ALA A 198 -47.46 30.90 -39.75
CA ALA A 198 -46.92 31.65 -40.91
C ALA A 198 -45.53 32.21 -40.51
N ALA A 199 -44.41 31.68 -41.00
CA ALA A 199 -43.82 31.88 -42.34
C ALA A 199 -43.23 33.29 -42.59
N ARG A 200 -41.88 33.39 -42.63
CA ARG A 200 -41.10 34.28 -43.54
C ARG A 200 -39.58 33.98 -43.55
N THR A 201 -39.21 33.18 -44.55
CA THR A 201 -37.98 33.19 -45.39
C THR A 201 -36.84 34.20 -45.14
N ALA A 202 -35.64 33.65 -44.88
CA ALA A 202 -34.42 33.67 -45.71
C ALA A 202 -33.72 34.98 -46.19
N SER A 203 -32.43 35.12 -45.83
CA SER A 203 -31.26 35.50 -46.67
C SER A 203 -29.98 35.47 -45.80
N ALA A 204 -28.98 34.59 -45.98
CA ALA A 204 -28.05 34.41 -47.10
C ALA A 204 -26.84 35.40 -47.12
N SER A 205 -25.73 34.96 -46.51
CA SER A 205 -24.31 35.12 -46.92
C SER A 205 -23.83 36.33 -47.74
N VAL A 206 -22.76 36.99 -47.25
CA VAL A 206 -21.64 37.49 -48.07
C VAL A 206 -20.31 37.29 -47.33
N ALA A 207 -19.30 36.78 -48.04
CA ALA A 207 -17.89 36.85 -47.65
C ALA A 207 -17.12 37.66 -48.70
N VAL A 208 -16.16 38.49 -48.28
CA VAL A 208 -15.16 39.14 -49.16
C VAL A 208 -13.80 39.14 -48.44
N ALA A 209 -12.72 39.03 -49.21
CA ALA A 209 -11.40 38.64 -48.73
C ALA A 209 -10.33 39.75 -48.74
N ALA A 210 -9.26 39.49 -47.97
CA ALA A 210 -7.84 39.73 -48.24
C ALA A 210 -7.33 41.06 -48.87
N GLN A 211 -6.36 41.67 -48.17
CA GLN A 211 -5.15 42.34 -48.68
C GLN A 211 -4.11 42.32 -47.53
N THR A 212 -3.06 41.51 -47.53
CA THR A 212 -1.74 41.68 -48.20
C THR A 212 -0.96 42.96 -47.84
N ALA A 213 0.03 42.83 -46.95
CA ALA A 213 1.28 43.61 -46.98
C ALA A 213 2.40 42.83 -46.27
N SER A 214 3.65 42.96 -46.74
CA SER A 214 4.78 42.10 -46.42
C SER A 214 5.83 42.72 -45.49
N ALA A 215 6.74 41.88 -44.97
CA ALA A 215 7.92 42.27 -44.18
C ALA A 215 8.89 43.19 -44.95
N PRO A 216 9.93 43.71 -44.25
CA PRO A 216 11.25 43.16 -44.56
C PRO A 216 12.19 42.91 -43.36
N THR A 217 13.10 41.96 -43.54
CA THR A 217 14.30 41.71 -42.73
C THR A 217 15.56 41.72 -43.60
N ALA A 218 16.55 42.56 -43.27
CA ALA A 218 17.99 42.42 -43.53
C ALA A 218 18.70 43.66 -42.91
N THR A 219 19.72 43.61 -42.05
CA THR A 219 20.97 42.80 -41.96
C THR A 219 22.13 43.37 -42.79
N THR A 220 23.01 44.14 -42.13
CA THR A 220 24.47 44.29 -42.39
C THR A 220 25.05 45.17 -41.26
N ALA A 221 26.29 45.05 -40.79
CA ALA A 221 27.37 44.10 -41.07
C ALA A 221 28.20 43.87 -39.79
N ALA A 222 29.04 42.82 -39.77
CA ALA A 222 29.91 42.49 -38.64
C ALA A 222 31.25 43.25 -38.66
N GLN A 223 31.90 43.37 -37.48
CA GLN A 223 33.33 43.07 -37.30
C GLN A 223 33.72 42.94 -35.82
N ARG A 224 34.83 42.25 -35.53
CA ARG A 224 35.31 41.86 -34.19
C ARG A 224 36.56 42.66 -33.77
N PHE A 225 36.63 43.02 -32.48
CA PHE A 225 37.79 43.17 -31.57
C PHE A 225 39.13 43.76 -32.07
N PRO A 226 39.76 44.65 -31.27
CA PRO A 226 40.71 44.17 -30.24
C PRO A 226 40.52 44.78 -28.84
N SER A 227 41.43 44.46 -27.91
CA SER A 227 41.33 44.63 -26.44
C SER A 227 42.14 45.79 -25.84
N ALA A 228 41.74 46.23 -24.63
CA ALA A 228 42.49 47.01 -23.62
C ALA A 228 43.03 48.40 -24.04
N TYR A 229 43.05 49.45 -23.22
CA TYR A 229 43.34 49.56 -21.77
C TYR A 229 42.63 50.78 -21.12
N ASP A 230 42.60 50.76 -19.78
CA ASP A 230 42.45 51.83 -18.77
C ASP A 230 42.07 53.28 -19.16
N VAL A 231 41.03 53.79 -18.49
CA VAL A 231 41.07 55.10 -17.80
C VAL A 231 40.31 55.00 -16.45
N THR A 232 40.98 55.33 -15.34
CA THR A 232 40.35 55.54 -14.02
C THR A 232 39.92 57.01 -13.87
N PRO A 233 38.95 57.34 -12.99
CA PRO A 233 39.39 58.07 -11.78
C PRO A 233 38.53 57.93 -10.50
N SER A 234 39.21 58.18 -9.36
CA SER A 234 38.70 58.75 -8.10
C SER A 234 37.82 57.89 -7.17
N ALA A 235 38.29 57.69 -5.94
CA ALA A 235 37.62 56.94 -4.88
C ALA A 235 37.12 57.83 -3.73
N ARG A 236 36.02 57.42 -3.10
CA ARG A 236 35.54 57.88 -1.77
C ARG A 236 35.22 56.65 -0.91
N PRO A 237 35.23 56.77 0.43
CA PRO A 237 35.64 55.66 1.31
C PRO A 237 34.58 54.57 1.50
N HIS A 238 35.08 53.35 1.74
CA HIS A 238 34.28 52.16 2.01
C HIS A 238 33.47 52.27 3.32
N PRO A 239 32.17 51.90 3.33
CA PRO A 239 31.53 51.43 4.54
C PRO A 239 32.01 50.01 4.88
N ALA A 240 31.96 49.68 6.18
CA ALA A 240 32.37 48.38 6.73
C ALA A 240 31.54 47.20 6.18
N PRO A 241 32.02 45.94 6.27
CA PRO A 241 31.23 44.77 5.89
C PRO A 241 29.96 44.70 6.75
N ASP A 242 28.82 44.96 6.11
CA ASP A 242 27.56 45.15 6.82
C ASP A 242 27.15 43.86 7.56
N ALA A 243 26.58 44.04 8.74
CA ALA A 243 26.38 42.94 9.67
C ALA A 243 25.46 41.89 9.04
N ARG A 244 25.93 40.63 8.99
CA ARG A 244 25.03 39.49 8.80
C ARG A 244 23.87 39.69 9.76
N LEU A 245 22.65 39.79 9.23
CA LEU A 245 21.44 39.74 10.03
C LEU A 245 21.46 38.44 10.82
N ARG A 246 21.95 38.54 12.06
CA ARG A 246 21.72 37.57 13.10
C ARG A 246 20.24 37.67 13.40
N THR A 247 19.43 36.97 12.60
CA THR A 247 18.32 36.26 13.21
C THR A 247 18.89 35.61 14.47
N PRO A 248 18.29 35.83 15.65
CA PRO A 248 18.66 35.03 16.79
C PRO A 248 18.42 33.60 16.31
N SER A 249 19.49 32.86 16.09
CA SER A 249 19.40 31.42 15.97
C SER A 249 18.79 31.01 17.28
N SER A 250 17.49 30.73 17.25
CA SER A 250 16.86 29.93 18.27
C SER A 250 17.66 28.64 18.21
N HIS A 251 18.67 28.57 19.07
CA HIS A 251 18.99 27.34 19.75
C HIS A 251 17.68 26.97 20.46
N VAL A 252 16.78 26.37 19.68
CA VAL A 252 16.02 25.22 20.10
C VAL A 252 17.09 24.38 20.76
N LYS A 253 17.18 24.49 22.10
CA LYS A 253 17.81 23.47 22.90
C LYS A 253 17.23 22.21 22.29
N ARG A 254 18.08 21.34 21.73
CA ARG A 254 17.74 19.93 21.70
C ARG A 254 17.49 19.63 23.17
N THR A 255 16.24 19.75 23.60
CA THR A 255 15.73 19.13 24.79
C THR A 255 16.10 17.69 24.54
N ALA A 256 17.19 17.25 25.18
CA ALA A 256 17.60 15.87 25.15
C ALA A 256 16.33 15.10 25.43
N ALA A 257 15.91 14.28 24.46
CA ALA A 257 14.62 13.63 24.52
C ALA A 257 14.59 12.92 25.88
N VAL A 258 13.72 13.37 26.78
CA VAL A 258 13.77 12.99 28.19
C VAL A 258 13.81 11.48 28.19
N GLU A 259 14.93 10.91 28.65
CA GLU A 259 15.11 9.46 28.62
C GLU A 259 14.05 8.89 29.54
N LEU A 260 12.98 8.37 28.92
CA LEU A 260 11.88 7.77 29.63
C LEU A 260 12.48 6.64 30.48
N PRO A 261 12.18 6.58 31.79
CA PRO A 261 12.72 5.54 32.64
C PRO A 261 12.39 4.18 32.02
N VAL A 262 13.43 3.44 31.65
CA VAL A 262 13.28 2.15 30.98
C VAL A 262 12.56 1.22 31.95
N ALA A 263 11.37 0.75 31.57
CA ALA A 263 10.59 -0.17 32.39
C ALA A 263 11.48 -1.38 32.77
N PRO A 264 11.41 -1.93 34.00
CA PRO A 264 12.36 -2.97 34.45
C PRO A 264 12.45 -4.18 33.52
N ILE A 265 11.33 -4.58 32.90
CA ILE A 265 11.27 -5.66 31.90
C ILE A 265 12.12 -5.39 30.64
N ASN A 266 12.37 -4.12 30.31
CA ASN A 266 13.18 -3.64 29.18
C ASN A 266 14.61 -3.24 29.59
N SER A 267 14.98 -3.39 30.86
CA SER A 267 16.38 -3.31 31.30
C SER A 267 17.23 -4.45 30.68
N PRO A 268 18.57 -4.35 30.68
CA PRO A 268 19.43 -5.45 30.23
C PRO A 268 19.13 -6.79 30.94
N LEU A 269 18.82 -6.75 32.25
CA LEU A 269 18.39 -7.92 33.00
C LEU A 269 17.03 -8.46 32.52
N GLY A 270 16.04 -7.60 32.34
CA GLY A 270 14.72 -8.01 31.85
C GLY A 270 14.73 -8.58 30.42
N ILE A 271 15.59 -8.05 29.54
CA ILE A 271 15.85 -8.62 28.21
C ILE A 271 16.45 -10.03 28.33
N GLU A 272 17.46 -10.20 29.18
CA GLU A 272 18.13 -11.49 29.38
C GLU A 272 17.19 -12.54 29.98
N LEU A 273 16.40 -12.19 31.00
CA LEU A 273 15.38 -13.08 31.58
C LEU A 273 14.35 -13.53 30.53
N ARG A 274 13.90 -12.61 29.65
CA ARG A 274 13.00 -12.97 28.55
C ARG A 274 13.64 -13.96 27.57
N LYS A 275 14.89 -13.73 27.17
CA LYS A 275 15.63 -14.63 26.27
C LYS A 275 15.83 -16.02 26.88
N GLN A 276 16.21 -16.08 28.16
CA GLN A 276 16.39 -17.34 28.88
C GLN A 276 15.07 -18.10 29.01
N ALA A 277 13.97 -17.43 29.36
CA ALA A 277 12.65 -18.04 29.42
C ALA A 277 12.21 -18.56 28.03
N HIS A 278 12.36 -17.74 26.98
CA HIS A 278 12.05 -18.11 25.60
C HIS A 278 12.82 -19.36 25.15
N MET A 279 14.14 -19.41 25.38
CA MET A 279 14.96 -20.59 25.07
C MET A 279 14.53 -21.84 25.83
N LYS A 280 14.19 -21.72 27.12
CA LYS A 280 13.73 -22.86 27.93
C LYS A 280 12.36 -23.37 27.48
N VAL A 281 11.45 -22.50 27.03
CA VAL A 281 10.16 -22.90 26.47
C VAL A 281 10.35 -23.71 25.18
N ILE A 282 11.17 -23.22 24.24
CA ILE A 282 11.47 -23.96 23.01
C ILE A 282 12.03 -25.35 23.35
N ALA A 283 13.04 -25.42 24.22
CA ALA A 283 13.63 -26.69 24.65
C ALA A 283 12.60 -27.63 25.30
N ALA A 284 11.68 -27.11 26.13
CA ALA A 284 10.63 -27.91 26.76
C ALA A 284 9.60 -28.45 25.74
N LEU A 285 9.25 -27.68 24.71
CA LEU A 285 8.34 -28.12 23.64
C LEU A 285 8.99 -29.21 22.75
N ASP A 286 10.26 -29.01 22.38
CA ASP A 286 11.05 -29.97 21.59
C ASP A 286 11.27 -31.29 22.36
N LEU A 287 11.61 -31.22 23.66
CA LEU A 287 11.76 -32.40 24.52
C LEU A 287 10.46 -33.22 24.63
N ARG A 288 9.30 -32.54 24.68
CA ARG A 288 7.98 -33.19 24.69
C ARG A 288 7.58 -33.74 23.29
N ARG A 289 8.42 -33.56 22.26
CA ARG A 289 8.19 -33.97 20.84
C ARG A 289 6.85 -33.50 20.29
N LEU A 290 6.37 -32.34 20.75
CA LEU A 290 5.08 -31.80 20.37
C LEU A 290 5.11 -31.33 18.92
N ASN A 291 4.14 -31.79 18.11
CA ASN A 291 4.02 -31.33 16.72
C ASN A 291 3.30 -29.98 16.69
N VAL A 292 3.98 -28.92 17.14
CA VAL A 292 3.48 -27.53 17.19
C VAL A 292 2.78 -27.12 15.89
N ALA A 293 3.32 -27.54 14.74
CA ALA A 293 2.76 -27.29 13.39
C ALA A 293 1.45 -28.06 13.06
N ARG A 294 0.85 -28.79 14.01
CA ARG A 294 -0.42 -29.53 13.90
C ARG A 294 -1.39 -29.23 15.04
N MET A 295 -1.03 -28.36 15.97
CA MET A 295 -1.88 -27.98 17.10
C MET A 295 -2.79 -26.84 16.66
N GLU A 296 -4.05 -26.88 17.09
CA GLU A 296 -4.94 -25.72 16.97
C GLU A 296 -4.43 -24.58 17.86
N GLU A 297 -4.73 -23.32 17.51
CA GLU A 297 -4.13 -22.16 18.17
C GLU A 297 -4.41 -22.16 19.69
N ASP A 298 -5.64 -22.48 20.10
CA ASP A 298 -6.03 -22.60 21.51
C ASP A 298 -5.28 -23.69 22.28
N GLU A 299 -4.94 -24.80 21.62
CA GLU A 299 -4.17 -25.89 22.23
C GLU A 299 -2.73 -25.45 22.42
N LEU A 300 -2.13 -24.84 21.39
CA LEU A 300 -0.78 -24.30 21.44
C LEU A 300 -0.64 -23.22 22.52
N ARG A 301 -1.60 -22.28 22.61
CA ARG A 301 -1.66 -21.25 23.66
C ARG A 301 -1.67 -21.86 25.05
N LYS A 302 -2.52 -22.87 25.30
CA LYS A 302 -2.56 -23.57 26.60
C LYS A 302 -1.24 -24.26 26.92
N THR A 303 -0.65 -24.95 25.95
CA THR A 303 0.61 -25.69 26.13
C THR A 303 1.80 -24.78 26.39
N VAL A 304 1.93 -23.66 25.69
CA VAL A 304 2.99 -22.67 25.93
C VAL A 304 2.79 -21.95 27.27
N SER A 305 1.56 -21.61 27.64
CA SER A 305 1.26 -21.00 28.95
C SER A 305 1.66 -21.95 30.10
N ALA A 306 1.28 -23.23 30.01
CA ALA A 306 1.65 -24.24 31.01
C ALA A 306 3.16 -24.51 31.07
N ALA A 307 3.86 -24.55 29.92
CA ALA A 307 5.31 -24.69 29.91
C ALA A 307 6.03 -23.47 30.52
N LEU A 308 5.51 -22.26 30.30
CA LEU A 308 5.99 -21.04 30.97
C LEU A 308 5.73 -21.09 32.47
N ASP A 309 4.56 -21.53 32.92
CA ASP A 309 4.27 -21.70 34.34
C ASP A 309 5.20 -22.72 35.01
N ASP A 310 5.45 -23.87 34.37
CA ASP A 310 6.44 -24.85 34.85
C ASP A 310 7.82 -24.17 35.00
N ILE A 311 8.33 -23.55 33.94
CA ILE A 311 9.69 -22.98 33.91
C ILE A 311 9.85 -21.84 34.94
N LEU A 312 8.91 -20.91 34.98
CA LEU A 312 9.01 -19.72 35.82
C LEU A 312 8.81 -20.02 37.32
N ASN A 313 7.97 -21.01 37.68
CA ASN A 313 7.76 -21.39 39.08
C ASN A 313 8.88 -22.28 39.64
N TYR A 314 9.41 -23.23 38.86
CA TYR A 314 10.46 -24.14 39.35
C TYR A 314 11.86 -23.52 39.33
N ASP A 315 12.14 -22.57 38.42
CA ASP A 315 13.46 -21.95 38.31
C ASP A 315 13.55 -20.61 39.05
N ARG A 316 14.26 -20.64 40.18
CA ARG A 316 14.49 -19.46 41.03
C ARG A 316 15.31 -18.36 40.36
N SER A 317 16.01 -18.61 39.25
CA SER A 317 16.75 -17.55 38.53
C SER A 317 15.86 -16.47 37.92
N PHE A 318 14.58 -16.77 37.64
CA PHE A 318 13.60 -15.78 37.17
C PHE A 318 13.01 -14.90 38.28
N HIS A 319 13.21 -15.26 39.55
CA HIS A 319 12.62 -14.57 40.70
C HIS A 319 13.48 -13.35 41.10
N THR A 320 13.30 -12.23 40.39
CA THR A 320 14.01 -10.96 40.67
C THR A 320 13.10 -9.94 41.35
N ALA A 321 13.69 -9.00 42.10
CA ALA A 321 12.93 -7.93 42.76
C ALA A 321 12.38 -6.89 41.77
N ASP A 322 13.10 -6.65 40.67
CA ASP A 322 12.80 -5.57 39.73
C ASP A 322 11.80 -5.98 38.63
N VAL A 323 11.75 -7.26 38.26
CA VAL A 323 10.89 -7.77 37.17
C VAL A 323 9.88 -8.79 37.73
N PRO A 324 8.60 -8.41 37.89
CA PRO A 324 7.54 -9.33 38.31
C PRO A 324 7.36 -10.50 37.34
N LEU A 325 7.14 -11.70 37.88
CA LEU A 325 6.97 -12.93 37.09
C LEU A 325 5.77 -12.85 36.12
N ASP A 326 4.66 -12.22 36.50
CA ASP A 326 3.50 -12.07 35.61
C ASP A 326 3.82 -11.19 34.39
N THR A 327 4.57 -10.10 34.59
CA THR A 327 5.05 -9.23 33.51
C THR A 327 6.02 -9.95 32.59
N LEU A 328 6.92 -10.76 33.17
CA LEU A 328 7.85 -11.61 32.42
C LEU A 328 7.09 -12.67 31.60
N LYS A 329 6.17 -13.40 32.24
CA LYS A 329 5.31 -14.42 31.61
C LYS A 329 4.54 -13.84 30.44
N LYS A 330 3.82 -12.73 30.64
CA LYS A 330 3.06 -12.03 29.58
C LYS A 330 4.00 -11.68 28.42
N SER A 331 5.11 -10.97 28.69
CA SER A 331 6.02 -10.52 27.64
C SER A 331 6.65 -11.67 26.83
N VAL A 332 6.95 -12.81 27.45
CA VAL A 332 7.51 -13.98 26.74
C VAL A 332 6.41 -14.74 25.98
N PHE A 333 5.22 -14.88 26.58
CA PHE A 333 4.06 -15.52 25.94
C PHE A 333 3.64 -14.78 24.66
N ASP A 334 3.49 -13.46 24.76
CA ASP A 334 3.12 -12.59 23.63
C ASP A 334 4.20 -12.63 22.53
N GLU A 335 5.49 -12.75 22.90
CA GLU A 335 6.60 -12.82 21.94
C GLU A 335 6.74 -14.19 21.24
N ILE A 336 6.34 -15.29 21.90
CA ILE A 336 6.35 -16.64 21.31
C ILE A 336 5.13 -16.86 20.41
N ILE A 337 3.93 -16.53 20.90
CA ILE A 337 2.65 -16.84 20.21
C ILE A 337 2.06 -15.65 19.46
N GLY A 338 2.03 -14.47 20.08
CA GLY A 338 1.40 -13.27 19.53
C GLY A 338 2.35 -12.45 18.66
N LEU A 339 2.12 -11.13 18.60
CA LEU A 339 2.99 -10.17 17.91
C LEU A 339 4.02 -9.51 18.84
N GLY A 340 4.27 -10.09 20.02
CA GLY A 340 5.17 -9.56 21.04
C GLY A 340 4.74 -8.18 21.55
N PRO A 341 5.67 -7.21 21.70
CA PRO A 341 5.34 -5.88 22.20
C PRO A 341 4.36 -5.09 21.32
N LEU A 342 4.07 -5.55 20.09
CA LEU A 342 3.09 -4.92 19.21
C LEU A 342 1.65 -5.14 19.68
N GLU A 343 1.34 -6.23 20.37
CA GLU A 343 -0.01 -6.55 20.88
C GLU A 343 -0.61 -5.37 21.66
N GLU A 344 0.15 -4.81 22.60
CA GLU A 344 -0.27 -3.71 23.46
C GLU A 344 -0.44 -2.38 22.68
N LEU A 345 0.44 -2.13 21.70
CA LEU A 345 0.38 -0.92 20.86
C LEU A 345 -0.75 -0.98 19.82
N ILE A 346 -1.09 -2.18 19.35
CA ILE A 346 -2.24 -2.43 18.46
C ILE A 346 -3.54 -2.29 19.27
N ALA A 347 -3.57 -2.79 20.50
CA ALA A 347 -4.73 -2.66 21.39
C ALA A 347 -5.01 -1.21 21.84
N ASP A 348 -3.99 -0.36 22.05
CA ASP A 348 -4.15 1.03 22.50
C ASP A 348 -4.89 1.91 21.44
N PRO A 349 -6.13 2.36 21.68
CA PRO A 349 -6.89 3.16 20.72
C PRO A 349 -6.33 4.58 20.50
N SER A 350 -5.39 5.05 21.32
CA SER A 350 -4.73 6.34 21.16
C SER A 350 -3.58 6.34 20.13
N VAL A 351 -3.09 5.16 19.76
CA VAL A 351 -2.04 4.96 18.74
C VAL A 351 -2.67 4.84 17.35
N SER A 352 -2.22 5.66 16.41
CA SER A 352 -2.61 5.62 14.98
C SER A 352 -1.60 4.86 14.10
N GLU A 353 -0.31 4.90 14.44
CA GLU A 353 0.76 4.31 13.65
C GLU A 353 1.88 3.78 14.56
N ILE A 354 2.49 2.65 14.19
CA ILE A 354 3.60 2.02 14.91
C ILE A 354 4.76 1.84 13.93
N MET A 355 5.97 2.25 14.30
CA MET A 355 7.19 2.13 13.49
C MET A 355 8.28 1.45 14.30
N VAL A 356 8.63 0.22 13.92
CA VAL A 356 9.78 -0.54 14.44
C VAL A 356 10.95 -0.28 13.49
N ASN A 357 11.92 0.53 13.90
CA ASN A 357 13.12 0.81 13.10
C ASN A 357 14.15 -0.33 13.21
N CYS A 358 14.22 -0.95 14.39
CA CYS A 358 14.90 -2.21 14.72
C CYS A 358 14.40 -2.67 16.11
N HIS A 359 14.89 -3.81 16.62
CA HIS A 359 14.32 -4.45 17.82
C HIS A 359 14.22 -3.55 19.07
N ASN A 360 15.13 -2.59 19.27
CA ASN A 360 15.16 -1.69 20.43
C ASN A 360 14.74 -0.22 20.13
N GLU A 361 14.22 0.03 18.93
CA GLU A 361 13.88 1.37 18.42
C GLU A 361 12.45 1.36 17.85
N ILE A 362 11.45 1.45 18.73
CA ILE A 362 10.03 1.56 18.37
C ILE A 362 9.54 3.00 18.58
N PHE A 363 8.82 3.53 17.60
CA PHE A 363 8.08 4.79 17.65
C PHE A 363 6.58 4.54 17.45
N VAL A 364 5.76 5.43 18.01
CA VAL A 364 4.31 5.47 17.79
C VAL A 364 3.86 6.89 17.44
N GLU A 365 2.85 7.01 16.58
CA GLU A 365 2.07 8.24 16.45
C GLU A 365 0.89 8.16 17.43
N GLN A 366 0.82 9.13 18.35
CA GLN A 366 -0.31 9.32 19.26
C GLN A 366 -0.78 10.78 19.16
N ASN A 367 -2.08 11.00 18.95
CA ASN A 367 -2.68 12.33 18.80
C ASN A 367 -1.94 13.22 17.76
N GLY A 368 -1.53 12.63 16.63
CA GLY A 368 -0.81 13.34 15.57
C GLY A 368 0.60 13.79 15.93
N ARG A 369 1.24 13.20 16.94
CA ARG A 369 2.64 13.44 17.30
C ARG A 369 3.42 12.13 17.43
N LEU A 370 4.58 12.07 16.81
CA LEU A 370 5.52 10.95 16.94
C LEU A 370 6.19 10.97 18.32
N ARG A 371 6.27 9.80 18.96
CA ARG A 371 6.93 9.58 20.26
C ARG A 371 7.69 8.26 20.23
N ARG A 372 8.82 8.17 20.92
CA ARG A 372 9.50 6.88 21.14
C ARG A 372 8.67 6.06 22.14
N SER A 373 8.40 4.81 21.81
CA SER A 373 7.68 3.88 22.68
C SER A 373 8.60 3.35 23.80
N PRO A 374 8.09 3.12 25.02
CA PRO A 374 8.87 2.51 26.10
C PRO A 374 9.02 0.98 25.97
N VAL A 375 8.24 0.33 25.07
CA VAL A 375 8.35 -1.12 24.79
C VAL A 375 9.33 -1.41 23.64
N ILE A 376 9.95 -2.58 23.69
CA ILE A 376 10.97 -3.07 22.74
C ILE A 376 10.81 -4.58 22.53
N PHE A 377 11.36 -5.09 21.44
CA PHE A 377 11.62 -6.53 21.24
C PHE A 377 12.95 -6.93 21.92
N THR A 378 13.05 -8.21 22.29
CA THR A 378 14.28 -8.79 22.88
C THR A 378 15.48 -8.78 21.92
N ASP A 379 15.27 -9.11 20.64
CA ASP A 379 16.22 -8.98 19.53
C ASP A 379 15.54 -9.07 18.15
N ASP A 380 16.34 -8.97 17.09
CA ASP A 380 15.91 -9.06 15.70
C ASP A 380 15.19 -10.37 15.35
N ARG A 381 15.45 -11.49 16.06
CA ARG A 381 14.74 -12.76 15.81
C ARG A 381 13.30 -12.68 16.28
N ALA A 382 13.04 -11.96 17.38
CA ALA A 382 11.68 -11.69 17.84
C ALA A 382 10.92 -10.80 16.84
N VAL A 383 11.59 -9.82 16.22
CA VAL A 383 11.00 -9.01 15.14
C VAL A 383 10.70 -9.87 13.90
N LEU A 384 11.64 -10.72 13.47
CA LEU A 384 11.40 -11.68 12.37
C LEU A 384 10.24 -12.62 12.67
N GLY A 385 10.15 -13.17 13.89
CA GLY A 385 9.04 -14.04 14.29
C GLY A 385 7.68 -13.32 14.22
N ALA A 386 7.61 -12.05 14.62
CA ALA A 386 6.39 -11.25 14.45
C ALA A 386 6.05 -11.03 12.96
N ILE A 387 7.04 -10.73 12.12
CA ILE A 387 6.85 -10.62 10.66
C ILE A 387 6.33 -11.92 10.06
N GLU A 388 6.94 -13.07 10.39
CA GLU A 388 6.53 -14.40 9.92
C GLU A 388 5.06 -14.71 10.26
N ARG A 389 4.63 -14.42 11.50
CA ARG A 389 3.23 -14.59 11.94
C ARG A 389 2.25 -13.68 11.21
N ILE A 390 2.67 -12.46 10.82
CA ILE A 390 1.83 -11.52 10.06
C ILE A 390 1.63 -12.00 8.62
N VAL A 391 2.67 -12.52 7.96
CA VAL A 391 2.59 -12.87 6.53
C VAL A 391 2.02 -14.27 6.26
N ALA A 392 2.23 -15.22 7.18
CA ALA A 392 1.88 -16.62 6.96
C ALA A 392 0.38 -16.88 6.70
N PRO A 393 -0.58 -16.27 7.43
CA PRO A 393 -2.02 -16.48 7.17
C PRO A 393 -2.48 -15.98 5.79
N ILE A 394 -1.77 -14.98 5.23
CA ILE A 394 -2.08 -14.35 3.94
C ILE A 394 -1.41 -15.10 2.78
N GLY A 395 -0.63 -16.15 3.06
CA GLY A 395 0.17 -16.87 2.05
C GLY A 395 1.30 -16.02 1.42
N ARG A 396 1.65 -14.89 2.04
CA ARG A 396 2.80 -14.07 1.63
C ARG A 396 4.09 -14.65 2.21
N ARG A 397 5.23 -14.30 1.61
CA ARG A 397 6.57 -14.70 2.04
C ARG A 397 7.48 -13.49 2.10
N ILE A 398 8.47 -13.57 2.99
CA ILE A 398 9.56 -12.61 3.11
C ILE A 398 10.82 -13.39 3.50
N ASP A 399 11.87 -13.26 2.71
CA ASP A 399 13.15 -13.97 2.84
C ASP A 399 14.26 -13.20 2.11
N GLU A 400 15.50 -13.70 2.14
CA GLU A 400 16.66 -13.01 1.51
C GLU A 400 16.47 -12.76 -0.01
N SER A 401 15.56 -13.49 -0.70
CA SER A 401 15.23 -13.30 -2.12
C SER A 401 14.06 -12.34 -2.37
N SER A 402 13.22 -12.11 -1.36
CA SER A 402 12.14 -11.12 -1.37
C SER A 402 12.07 -10.42 0.00
N PRO A 403 13.03 -9.52 0.30
CA PRO A 403 13.23 -8.97 1.64
C PRO A 403 12.26 -7.83 2.03
N MET A 404 11.15 -7.67 1.29
CA MET A 404 10.11 -6.67 1.53
C MET A 404 8.74 -7.30 1.36
N VAL A 405 7.77 -6.89 2.17
CA VAL A 405 6.39 -7.38 2.08
C VAL A 405 5.38 -6.33 2.56
N ASP A 406 4.25 -6.26 1.85
CA ASP A 406 3.05 -5.57 2.29
C ASP A 406 1.99 -6.62 2.68
N ALA A 407 1.34 -6.40 3.82
CA ALA A 407 0.44 -7.33 4.50
C ALA A 407 -0.68 -6.59 5.26
N ARG A 408 -1.63 -7.36 5.77
CA ARG A 408 -2.75 -6.86 6.60
C ARG A 408 -2.88 -7.72 7.86
N LEU A 409 -3.12 -7.08 9.00
CA LEU A 409 -3.53 -7.75 10.23
C LEU A 409 -5.01 -8.15 10.16
N ALA A 410 -5.43 -9.06 11.04
CA ALA A 410 -6.82 -9.51 11.15
C ALA A 410 -7.84 -8.41 11.49
N ASP A 411 -7.39 -7.27 12.06
CA ASP A 411 -8.23 -6.10 12.33
C ASP A 411 -8.32 -5.11 11.14
N GLY A 412 -7.71 -5.44 10.00
CA GLY A 412 -7.64 -4.60 8.80
C GLY A 412 -6.42 -3.68 8.72
N SER A 413 -5.65 -3.53 9.81
CA SER A 413 -4.46 -2.67 9.86
C SER A 413 -3.41 -3.10 8.84
N ARG A 414 -2.73 -2.12 8.21
CA ARG A 414 -1.71 -2.40 7.18
C ARG A 414 -0.36 -2.56 7.80
N VAL A 415 0.42 -3.49 7.26
CA VAL A 415 1.80 -3.75 7.67
C VAL A 415 2.69 -3.68 6.43
N ASN A 416 3.71 -2.83 6.47
CA ASN A 416 4.88 -2.95 5.62
C ASN A 416 6.03 -3.50 6.48
N ALA A 417 6.79 -4.47 5.97
CA ALA A 417 7.98 -4.98 6.67
C ALA A 417 9.16 -5.17 5.70
N VAL A 418 10.36 -4.87 6.18
CA VAL A 418 11.62 -5.02 5.45
C VAL A 418 12.65 -5.73 6.32
N ILE A 419 13.36 -6.69 5.75
CA ILE A 419 14.39 -7.48 6.46
C ILE A 419 15.80 -7.21 5.90
N PRO A 420 16.86 -7.59 6.63
CA PRO A 420 18.21 -7.63 6.08
C PRO A 420 18.27 -8.49 4.79
N PRO A 421 19.10 -8.14 3.80
CA PRO A 421 20.14 -7.12 3.83
C PRO A 421 19.68 -5.68 3.54
N LEU A 422 18.40 -5.45 3.18
CA LEU A 422 17.91 -4.09 2.91
C LEU A 422 17.82 -3.24 4.19
N ALA A 423 17.28 -3.84 5.27
CA ALA A 423 17.16 -3.18 6.57
C ALA A 423 18.49 -3.30 7.36
N LEU A 424 19.42 -2.37 7.11
CA LEU A 424 20.80 -2.41 7.66
C LEU A 424 20.90 -2.39 9.20
N LYS A 425 19.89 -1.90 9.90
CA LYS A 425 19.83 -1.85 11.38
C LYS A 425 19.27 -3.13 12.03
N GLY A 426 18.83 -4.09 11.24
CA GLY A 426 17.92 -5.16 11.66
C GLY A 426 16.53 -5.01 11.02
N PRO A 427 15.62 -5.98 11.20
CA PRO A 427 14.29 -5.97 10.59
C PRO A 427 13.46 -4.76 11.03
N SER A 428 12.68 -4.21 10.10
CA SER A 428 11.78 -3.09 10.35
C SER A 428 10.32 -3.43 10.01
N ILE A 429 9.39 -2.78 10.72
CA ILE A 429 7.94 -2.95 10.55
C ILE A 429 7.28 -1.57 10.67
N THR A 430 6.41 -1.21 9.73
CA THR A 430 5.51 -0.06 9.85
C THR A 430 4.07 -0.54 9.83
N ILE A 431 3.32 -0.27 10.89
CA ILE A 431 1.90 -0.63 11.03
C ILE A 431 1.05 0.64 11.04
N ARG A 432 0.20 0.80 10.01
CA ARG A 432 -0.81 1.86 9.93
C ARG A 432 -2.14 1.26 10.40
N LYS A 433 -2.62 1.67 11.57
CA LYS A 433 -3.76 1.03 12.23
C LYS A 433 -5.08 1.38 11.55
N PHE A 434 -5.96 0.39 11.42
CA PHE A 434 -7.30 0.60 10.90
C PHE A 434 -8.20 1.21 11.99
N LEU A 435 -8.71 2.42 11.76
CA LEU A 435 -9.60 3.08 12.71
C LEU A 435 -10.95 2.35 12.73
N ARG A 436 -11.26 1.66 13.83
CA ARG A 436 -12.56 0.99 14.04
C ARG A 436 -13.73 1.96 14.20
N ARG A 437 -13.47 3.21 14.60
CA ARG A 437 -14.49 4.26 14.73
C ARG A 437 -14.63 4.98 13.39
N LYS A 438 -15.81 4.88 12.77
CA LYS A 438 -16.25 5.82 11.74
C LYS A 438 -16.33 7.23 12.34
N LEU A 439 -15.58 8.16 11.79
CA LEU A 439 -15.71 9.58 12.12
C LEU A 439 -16.90 10.17 11.37
N LYS A 440 -17.55 11.19 11.95
CA LYS A 440 -18.63 11.94 11.32
C LYS A 440 -18.24 13.41 11.10
N GLY A 441 -19.09 14.17 10.43
CA GLY A 441 -18.86 15.60 10.22
C GLY A 441 -18.78 16.41 11.52
N GLU A 442 -19.59 16.05 12.53
CA GLU A 442 -19.56 16.70 13.84
C GLU A 442 -18.22 16.47 14.56
N ASP A 443 -17.57 15.33 14.31
CA ASP A 443 -16.21 15.08 14.82
C ASP A 443 -15.22 16.06 14.19
N LEU A 444 -15.31 16.31 12.88
CA LEU A 444 -14.45 17.28 12.18
C LEU A 444 -14.64 18.71 12.71
N ILE A 445 -15.88 19.11 13.03
CA ILE A 445 -16.17 20.38 13.71
C ILE A 445 -15.54 20.39 15.11
N SER A 446 -15.72 19.31 15.89
CA SER A 446 -15.16 19.21 17.25
C SER A 446 -13.63 19.28 17.29
N PHE A 447 -12.96 18.81 16.23
CA PHE A 447 -11.50 18.92 16.07
C PHE A 447 -11.06 20.30 15.54
N GLY A 448 -12.01 21.17 15.15
CA GLY A 448 -11.74 22.43 14.46
C GLY A 448 -11.16 22.24 13.05
N SER A 449 -11.42 21.10 12.41
CA SER A 449 -10.92 20.80 11.06
C SER A 449 -11.69 21.54 9.95
N VAL A 450 -12.96 21.85 10.21
CA VAL A 450 -13.90 22.63 9.37
C VAL A 450 -14.80 23.47 10.28
N SER A 451 -15.45 24.52 9.74
CA SER A 451 -16.58 25.17 10.42
C SER A 451 -17.90 24.42 10.15
N PRO A 452 -18.99 24.69 10.91
CA PRO A 452 -20.32 24.17 10.58
C PRO A 452 -20.77 24.56 9.17
N ASP A 453 -20.63 25.84 8.82
CA ASP A 453 -21.02 26.42 7.53
C ASP A 453 -20.30 25.74 6.34
N MET A 454 -19.00 25.45 6.49
CA MET A 454 -18.23 24.68 5.51
C MET A 454 -18.72 23.23 5.40
N LEU A 455 -19.14 22.62 6.51
CA LEU A 455 -19.65 21.25 6.50
C LEU A 455 -21.03 21.17 5.85
N GLU A 456 -21.93 22.13 6.12
CA GLU A 456 -23.24 22.26 5.48
C GLU A 456 -23.10 22.44 3.95
N PHE A 457 -22.17 23.30 3.53
CA PHE A 457 -21.82 23.47 2.12
C PHE A 457 -21.31 22.16 1.48
N LEU A 458 -20.35 21.48 2.13
CA LEU A 458 -19.76 20.24 1.60
C LEU A 458 -20.76 19.07 1.60
N HIS A 459 -21.66 19.00 2.58
CA HIS A 459 -22.78 18.06 2.58
C HIS A 459 -23.68 18.29 1.36
N THR A 460 -24.13 19.53 1.18
CA THR A 460 -24.97 19.93 0.04
C THR A 460 -24.30 19.62 -1.30
N ALA A 461 -22.99 19.87 -1.41
CA ALA A 461 -22.21 19.56 -2.61
C ALA A 461 -22.20 18.05 -2.94
N VAL A 462 -21.96 17.18 -1.94
CA VAL A 462 -21.99 15.72 -2.17
C VAL A 462 -23.39 15.24 -2.51
N GLU A 463 -24.39 15.66 -1.74
CA GLU A 463 -25.80 15.26 -1.92
C GLU A 463 -26.31 15.64 -3.32
N GLN A 464 -25.91 16.81 -3.83
CA GLN A 464 -26.34 17.32 -5.14
C GLN A 464 -25.44 16.91 -6.32
N GLY A 465 -24.47 16.02 -6.10
CA GLY A 465 -23.69 15.42 -7.18
C GLY A 465 -22.52 16.27 -7.71
N ALA A 466 -21.91 17.13 -6.89
CA ALA A 466 -20.68 17.81 -7.25
C ALA A 466 -19.48 16.84 -7.24
N ASN A 467 -18.64 16.89 -8.27
CA ASN A 467 -17.39 16.15 -8.38
C ASN A 467 -16.30 16.81 -7.50
N ILE A 468 -15.86 16.11 -6.44
CA ILE A 468 -14.98 16.68 -5.41
C ILE A 468 -13.60 16.03 -5.40
N ILE A 469 -12.56 16.86 -5.45
CA ILE A 469 -11.17 16.44 -5.25
C ILE A 469 -10.66 16.96 -3.90
N ILE A 470 -10.25 16.03 -3.03
CA ILE A 470 -9.64 16.36 -1.73
C ILE A 470 -8.11 16.36 -1.87
N SER A 471 -7.50 17.53 -1.80
CA SER A 471 -6.07 17.72 -2.00
C SER A 471 -5.30 17.92 -0.69
N GLY A 472 -4.05 17.45 -0.62
CA GLY A 472 -3.25 17.66 0.60
C GLY A 472 -1.88 16.99 0.67
N GLY A 473 -1.09 17.38 1.66
CA GLY A 473 0.19 16.74 1.99
C GLY A 473 0.05 15.33 2.60
N THR A 474 1.17 14.62 2.76
CA THR A 474 1.18 13.31 3.44
C THR A 474 0.74 13.44 4.90
N GLY A 475 -0.18 12.58 5.33
CA GLY A 475 -0.75 12.61 6.68
C GLY A 475 -1.65 13.81 6.99
N SER A 476 -2.08 14.59 5.98
CA SER A 476 -3.01 15.73 6.18
C SER A 476 -4.43 15.32 6.57
N GLY A 477 -4.82 14.07 6.33
CA GLY A 477 -6.15 13.54 6.63
C GLY A 477 -7.05 13.31 5.42
N LYS A 478 -6.54 13.45 4.17
CA LYS A 478 -7.34 13.39 2.93
C LYS A 478 -8.35 12.24 2.93
N THR A 479 -7.90 11.00 3.13
CA THR A 479 -8.75 9.80 3.12
C THR A 479 -9.77 9.79 4.27
N THR A 480 -9.44 10.43 5.40
CA THR A 480 -10.39 10.62 6.51
C THR A 480 -11.51 11.58 6.12
N LEU A 481 -11.17 12.70 5.48
CA LEU A 481 -12.17 13.65 4.97
C LEU A 481 -13.00 13.03 3.83
N LEU A 482 -12.36 12.27 2.93
CA LEU A 482 -13.04 11.50 1.89
C LEU A 482 -14.06 10.54 2.49
N ASN A 483 -13.65 9.76 3.49
CA ASN A 483 -14.55 8.81 4.16
C ASN A 483 -15.74 9.52 4.81
N VAL A 484 -15.56 10.68 5.44
CA VAL A 484 -16.68 11.46 5.99
C VAL A 484 -17.61 11.97 4.88
N LEU A 485 -17.06 12.65 3.85
CA LEU A 485 -17.86 13.24 2.78
C LEU A 485 -18.57 12.17 1.94
N SER A 486 -17.93 11.05 1.63
CA SER A 486 -18.57 9.93 0.91
C SER A 486 -19.71 9.25 1.71
N ASN A 487 -19.80 9.45 3.03
CA ASN A 487 -20.97 9.00 3.79
C ASN A 487 -22.18 9.97 3.66
N TYR A 488 -22.05 11.11 2.98
CA TYR A 488 -23.17 12.01 2.61
C TYR A 488 -23.78 11.71 1.22
N ILE A 489 -23.31 10.66 0.55
CA ILE A 489 -23.95 10.16 -0.67
C ILE A 489 -25.32 9.56 -0.29
N PRO A 490 -26.41 9.85 -1.02
CA PRO A 490 -27.74 9.28 -0.76
C PRO A 490 -27.77 7.73 -0.72
N ASP A 491 -28.62 7.16 0.14
CA ASP A 491 -28.72 5.71 0.34
C ASP A 491 -29.34 4.94 -0.85
N ASP A 492 -30.02 5.62 -1.77
CA ASP A 492 -30.59 5.04 -2.99
C ASP A 492 -29.61 4.94 -4.17
N GLU A 493 -28.44 5.59 -4.07
CA GLU A 493 -27.39 5.56 -5.07
C GLU A 493 -26.45 4.34 -4.95
N ARG A 494 -25.94 3.87 -6.09
CA ARG A 494 -24.95 2.79 -6.19
C ARG A 494 -23.54 3.33 -6.17
N ILE A 495 -22.74 2.90 -5.20
CA ILE A 495 -21.37 3.40 -5.02
C ILE A 495 -20.36 2.28 -5.32
N VAL A 496 -19.32 2.61 -6.08
CA VAL A 496 -18.15 1.75 -6.24
C VAL A 496 -16.90 2.45 -5.70
N THR A 497 -16.29 1.90 -4.65
CA THR A 497 -15.00 2.39 -4.12
C THR A 497 -13.84 1.66 -4.78
N VAL A 498 -12.74 2.37 -5.06
CA VAL A 498 -11.50 1.81 -5.64
C VAL A 498 -10.30 2.33 -4.87
N GLU A 499 -9.53 1.44 -4.25
CA GLU A 499 -8.41 1.84 -3.38
C GLU A 499 -7.19 0.92 -3.55
N ASP A 500 -5.97 1.44 -3.34
CA ASP A 500 -4.73 0.62 -3.38
C ASP A 500 -4.77 -0.48 -2.32
N ALA A 501 -5.38 -0.12 -1.19
CA ALA A 501 -5.93 -1.01 -0.20
C ALA A 501 -7.14 -0.29 0.41
N ALA A 502 -8.19 -1.02 0.81
CA ALA A 502 -9.37 -0.43 1.44
C ALA A 502 -9.05 0.30 2.77
N GLU A 503 -9.34 1.61 2.85
CA GLU A 503 -9.47 2.46 4.06
C GLU A 503 -10.93 2.95 4.25
N LEU A 504 -11.71 3.08 3.17
CA LEU A 504 -13.05 3.68 3.20
C LEU A 504 -14.07 2.77 3.91
N GLN A 505 -15.00 3.40 4.62
CA GLN A 505 -16.00 2.73 5.45
C GLN A 505 -17.37 3.40 5.29
N LEU A 506 -17.92 3.35 4.09
CA LEU A 506 -19.27 3.86 3.77
C LEU A 506 -20.36 3.05 4.51
N SER A 507 -21.54 3.65 4.70
CA SER A 507 -22.71 2.99 5.32
C SER A 507 -23.82 2.62 4.34
N GLN A 508 -23.75 3.15 3.12
CA GLN A 508 -24.76 3.01 2.08
C GLN A 508 -24.99 1.52 1.71
N PRO A 509 -26.24 1.12 1.45
CA PRO A 509 -26.59 -0.29 1.24
C PRO A 509 -26.08 -0.84 -0.11
N ASN A 510 -26.00 -0.02 -1.15
CA ASN A 510 -25.65 -0.43 -2.52
C ASN A 510 -24.16 -0.16 -2.84
N LEU A 511 -23.28 -0.64 -1.96
CA LEU A 511 -21.83 -0.44 -2.00
C LEU A 511 -21.11 -1.65 -2.62
N VAL A 512 -20.15 -1.38 -3.51
CA VAL A 512 -19.12 -2.35 -3.93
C VAL A 512 -17.74 -1.77 -3.65
N SER A 513 -16.88 -2.50 -2.96
CA SER A 513 -15.50 -2.09 -2.68
C SER A 513 -14.50 -2.93 -3.45
N LEU A 514 -13.61 -2.25 -4.18
CA LEU A 514 -12.55 -2.85 -5.00
C LEU A 514 -11.17 -2.45 -4.48
N GLU A 515 -10.28 -3.43 -4.38
CA GLU A 515 -8.91 -3.27 -3.90
C GLU A 515 -7.93 -3.63 -5.01
N ALA A 516 -6.92 -2.77 -5.24
CA ALA A 516 -5.83 -3.09 -6.15
C ALA A 516 -5.06 -4.32 -5.66
N ARG A 517 -4.44 -5.05 -6.60
CA ARG A 517 -3.62 -6.21 -6.27
C ARG A 517 -2.21 -6.01 -6.80
N PRO A 518 -1.17 -5.93 -5.95
CA PRO A 518 0.20 -5.92 -6.42
C PRO A 518 0.53 -7.27 -7.09
N ALA A 519 1.57 -7.28 -7.92
CA ALA A 519 2.07 -8.50 -8.53
C ALA A 519 2.41 -9.57 -7.48
N ASN A 520 2.34 -10.83 -7.90
CA ASN A 520 2.93 -11.94 -7.15
C ASN A 520 4.46 -11.99 -7.33
N MET A 521 5.13 -12.94 -6.67
CA MET A 521 6.61 -13.05 -6.71
C MET A 521 7.14 -13.32 -8.13
N GLU A 522 6.36 -13.94 -9.02
CA GLU A 522 6.72 -14.12 -10.44
C GLU A 522 6.42 -12.89 -11.32
N GLY A 523 6.07 -11.74 -10.74
CA GLY A 523 5.76 -10.49 -11.46
C GLY A 523 4.41 -10.50 -12.19
N LYS A 524 3.51 -11.44 -11.85
CA LYS A 524 2.23 -11.67 -12.55
C LYS A 524 1.03 -11.32 -11.69
N GLY A 525 -0.11 -11.15 -12.37
CA GLY A 525 -1.42 -11.00 -11.71
C GLY A 525 -1.63 -9.67 -10.99
N ALA A 526 -0.82 -8.64 -11.28
CA ALA A 526 -1.11 -7.27 -10.85
C ALA A 526 -2.47 -6.82 -11.41
N ILE A 527 -3.20 -6.04 -10.61
CA ILE A 527 -4.43 -5.33 -11.00
C ILE A 527 -4.27 -3.93 -10.42
N HIS A 528 -4.13 -2.92 -11.28
CA HIS A 528 -3.90 -1.54 -10.85
C HIS A 528 -5.23 -0.80 -10.66
N ILE A 529 -5.20 0.33 -9.93
CA ILE A 529 -6.35 1.24 -9.76
C ILE A 529 -6.98 1.59 -11.12
N ARG A 530 -6.14 1.88 -12.12
CA ARG A 530 -6.57 2.19 -13.48
C ARG A 530 -7.44 1.09 -14.12
N ASP A 531 -7.11 -0.18 -13.88
CA ASP A 531 -7.87 -1.31 -14.41
C ASP A 531 -9.23 -1.43 -13.70
N LEU A 532 -9.26 -1.17 -12.39
CA LEU A 532 -10.46 -1.16 -11.58
C LEU A 532 -11.39 0.00 -11.95
N VAL A 533 -10.90 1.24 -12.09
CA VAL A 533 -11.70 2.41 -12.52
C VAL A 533 -12.34 2.14 -13.88
N LYS A 534 -11.58 1.63 -14.87
CA LYS A 534 -12.12 1.21 -16.17
C LYS A 534 -13.15 0.08 -16.10
N ASN A 535 -13.09 -0.76 -15.07
CA ASN A 535 -14.09 -1.78 -14.82
C ASN A 535 -15.35 -1.20 -14.15
N CYS A 536 -15.21 -0.20 -13.26
CA CYS A 536 -16.33 0.46 -12.59
C CYS A 536 -17.34 1.03 -13.58
N LEU A 537 -16.89 1.61 -14.69
CA LEU A 537 -17.75 2.12 -15.79
C LEU A 537 -18.67 1.06 -16.42
N ARG A 538 -18.46 -0.24 -16.15
CA ARG A 538 -19.35 -1.34 -16.58
C ARG A 538 -20.26 -1.88 -15.47
N MET A 539 -20.11 -1.40 -14.25
CA MET A 539 -20.82 -1.88 -13.05
C MET A 539 -22.10 -1.09 -12.74
N ARG A 540 -22.45 -0.14 -13.64
CA ARG A 540 -23.49 0.90 -13.46
C ARG A 540 -23.41 1.54 -12.06
N PRO A 541 -22.30 2.22 -11.70
CA PRO A 541 -22.27 3.08 -10.53
C PRO A 541 -23.14 4.31 -10.80
N ASP A 542 -23.74 4.85 -9.75
CA ASP A 542 -24.18 6.25 -9.74
C ASP A 542 -23.00 7.12 -9.25
N ARG A 543 -22.18 6.63 -8.30
CA ARG A 543 -20.93 7.28 -7.81
C ARG A 543 -19.71 6.37 -7.93
N ILE A 544 -18.58 6.96 -8.29
CA ILE A 544 -17.25 6.34 -8.16
C ILE A 544 -16.45 7.10 -7.10
N VAL A 545 -15.83 6.36 -6.17
CA VAL A 545 -14.97 6.95 -5.13
C VAL A 545 -13.58 6.31 -5.21
N VAL A 546 -12.58 7.07 -5.64
CA VAL A 546 -11.19 6.59 -5.73
C VAL A 546 -10.42 7.06 -4.49
N GLY A 547 -9.84 6.13 -3.73
CA GLY A 547 -9.16 6.45 -2.47
C GLY A 547 -8.02 7.45 -2.64
N GLU A 548 -7.19 7.28 -3.68
CA GLU A 548 -6.21 8.28 -4.11
C GLU A 548 -5.81 8.09 -5.59
N CYS A 549 -5.76 9.19 -6.35
CA CYS A 549 -5.13 9.22 -7.67
C CYS A 549 -3.63 9.60 -7.56
N ARG A 550 -2.79 8.79 -8.20
CA ARG A 550 -1.31 8.86 -8.20
C ARG A 550 -0.71 8.87 -9.62
N GLY A 551 -1.47 8.49 -10.65
CA GLY A 551 -1.01 8.35 -12.04
C GLY A 551 -2.16 8.32 -13.05
N GLY A 552 -2.02 7.51 -14.10
CA GLY A 552 -2.86 7.56 -15.31
C GLY A 552 -4.36 7.25 -15.11
N GLU A 553 -4.75 6.64 -13.99
CA GLU A 553 -6.15 6.52 -13.58
C GLU A 553 -6.85 7.87 -13.39
N ALA A 554 -6.11 8.97 -13.19
CA ALA A 554 -6.69 10.31 -13.13
C ALA A 554 -7.47 10.67 -14.40
N LEU A 555 -7.00 10.27 -15.59
CA LEU A 555 -7.75 10.50 -16.83
C LEU A 555 -9.04 9.67 -16.87
N ASP A 556 -8.96 8.39 -16.49
CA ASP A 556 -10.13 7.50 -16.49
C ASP A 556 -11.18 7.98 -15.45
N MET A 557 -10.73 8.62 -14.37
CA MET A 557 -11.58 9.29 -13.37
C MET A 557 -12.22 10.58 -13.92
N LEU A 558 -11.45 11.46 -14.56
CA LEU A 558 -11.97 12.67 -15.23
C LEU A 558 -12.96 12.32 -16.35
N GLN A 559 -12.76 11.19 -17.03
CA GLN A 559 -13.72 10.67 -17.99
C GLN A 559 -15.01 10.19 -17.32
N ALA A 560 -14.93 9.48 -16.18
CA ALA A 560 -16.10 9.08 -15.42
C ALA A 560 -16.96 10.29 -14.99
N MET A 561 -16.31 11.30 -14.40
CA MET A 561 -16.91 12.58 -13.98
C MET A 561 -17.58 13.34 -15.13
N ASN A 562 -17.05 13.25 -16.36
CA ASN A 562 -17.64 13.86 -17.56
C ASN A 562 -18.72 12.99 -18.25
N THR A 563 -18.94 11.74 -17.82
CA THR A 563 -19.76 10.75 -18.57
C THR A 563 -20.87 10.11 -17.72
N GLY A 564 -21.54 10.92 -16.90
CA GLY A 564 -22.74 10.50 -16.16
C GLY A 564 -22.44 9.63 -14.94
N HIS A 565 -21.24 9.77 -14.37
CA HIS A 565 -20.90 9.31 -13.02
C HIS A 565 -20.59 10.55 -12.15
N ASP A 566 -21.48 11.52 -12.24
CA ASP A 566 -21.39 12.82 -11.57
C ASP A 566 -21.33 12.61 -10.04
N GLY A 567 -20.86 13.61 -9.30
CA GLY A 567 -20.76 13.49 -7.86
C GLY A 567 -19.64 12.56 -7.36
N SER A 568 -18.73 12.16 -8.24
CA SER A 568 -17.63 11.26 -7.92
C SER A 568 -16.56 11.96 -7.09
N LEU A 569 -15.92 11.22 -6.17
CA LEU A 569 -14.94 11.77 -5.23
C LEU A 569 -13.57 11.10 -5.38
N THR A 570 -12.49 11.87 -5.19
CA THR A 570 -11.14 11.30 -5.07
C THR A 570 -10.25 12.12 -4.15
N THR A 571 -9.12 11.56 -3.72
CA THR A 571 -8.04 12.34 -3.12
C THR A 571 -6.81 12.40 -4.02
N LEU A 572 -6.03 13.47 -3.92
CA LEU A 572 -4.72 13.55 -4.53
C LEU A 572 -3.73 14.34 -3.68
N HIS A 573 -2.44 14.13 -3.91
CA HIS A 573 -1.42 14.91 -3.23
C HIS A 573 -1.20 16.26 -3.93
N ALA A 574 -1.35 17.37 -3.20
CA ALA A 574 -1.00 18.73 -3.63
C ALA A 574 -0.85 19.65 -2.41
N ASN A 575 -0.10 20.75 -2.55
CA ASN A 575 0.10 21.71 -1.45
C ASN A 575 -0.88 22.90 -1.53
N THR A 576 -1.46 23.16 -2.70
CA THR A 576 -2.44 24.23 -2.96
C THR A 576 -3.51 23.75 -3.96
N PRO A 577 -4.68 24.42 -4.06
CA PRO A 577 -5.65 24.15 -5.12
C PRO A 577 -5.09 24.33 -6.53
N ARG A 578 -4.14 25.27 -6.73
CA ARG A 578 -3.47 25.46 -8.03
C ARG A 578 -2.49 24.32 -8.35
N ASP A 579 -1.76 23.82 -7.35
CA ASP A 579 -0.92 22.63 -7.48
C ASP A 579 -1.76 21.38 -7.82
N CYS A 580 -3.00 21.30 -7.32
CA CYS A 580 -3.93 20.20 -7.58
C CYS A 580 -4.24 20.09 -9.08
N ILE A 581 -4.55 21.21 -9.74
CA ILE A 581 -4.73 21.27 -11.21
C ILE A 581 -3.45 20.81 -11.94
N ALA A 582 -2.28 21.35 -11.58
CA ALA A 582 -1.02 20.97 -12.21
C ALA A 582 -0.66 19.48 -12.01
N ARG A 583 -1.03 18.89 -10.87
CA ARG A 583 -0.89 17.45 -10.61
C ARG A 583 -1.78 16.61 -11.52
N LEU A 584 -3.04 17.02 -11.73
CA LEU A 584 -3.97 16.33 -12.63
C LEU A 584 -3.50 16.36 -14.08
N GLU A 585 -2.93 17.49 -14.55
CA GLU A 585 -2.29 17.58 -15.87
C GLU A 585 -1.17 16.54 -16.02
N VAL A 586 -0.24 16.48 -15.06
CA VAL A 586 0.89 15.53 -15.08
C VAL A 586 0.41 14.07 -14.97
N MET A 587 -0.52 13.76 -14.07
CA MET A 587 -1.08 12.42 -13.92
C MET A 587 -1.80 11.94 -15.19
N THR A 588 -2.48 12.84 -15.89
CA THR A 588 -3.13 12.54 -17.18
C THR A 588 -2.10 12.21 -18.27
N LEU A 589 -0.97 12.92 -18.33
CA LEU A 589 0.12 12.61 -19.27
C LEU A 589 0.79 11.25 -18.98
N MET A 590 0.77 10.77 -17.74
CA MET A 590 1.27 9.43 -17.36
C MET A 590 0.43 8.28 -17.94
N THR A 591 -0.70 8.56 -18.60
CA THR A 591 -1.52 7.54 -19.27
C THR A 591 -0.85 6.88 -20.47
N GLY A 592 0.19 7.52 -21.03
CA GLY A 592 0.83 7.15 -22.30
C GLY A 592 0.09 7.61 -23.55
N LEU A 593 -0.97 8.41 -23.41
CA LEU A 593 -1.69 9.02 -24.54
C LEU A 593 -1.11 10.39 -24.86
N ASP A 594 -0.86 10.66 -26.15
CA ASP A 594 -0.40 11.96 -26.64
C ASP A 594 -1.60 12.93 -26.77
N LEU A 595 -2.07 13.43 -25.63
CA LEU A 595 -3.16 14.40 -25.53
C LEU A 595 -2.59 15.82 -25.43
N PRO A 596 -3.05 16.77 -26.27
CA PRO A 596 -2.68 18.18 -26.12
C PRO A 596 -3.06 18.71 -24.73
N VAL A 597 -2.14 19.43 -24.08
CA VAL A 597 -2.34 19.97 -22.72
C VAL A 597 -3.62 20.80 -22.59
N GLN A 598 -4.02 21.52 -23.65
CA GLN A 598 -5.29 22.25 -23.68
C GLN A 598 -6.50 21.31 -23.53
N ALA A 599 -6.53 20.19 -24.25
CA ALA A 599 -7.63 19.22 -24.14
C ALA A 599 -7.67 18.55 -22.75
N ILE A 600 -6.51 18.36 -22.12
CA ILE A 600 -6.43 17.89 -20.72
C ILE A 600 -7.04 18.93 -19.78
N ARG A 601 -6.73 20.21 -19.96
CA ARG A 601 -7.32 21.30 -19.16
C ARG A 601 -8.82 21.45 -19.35
N GLU A 602 -9.29 21.33 -20.59
CA GLU A 602 -10.72 21.32 -20.91
C GLU A 602 -11.42 20.16 -20.19
N GLN A 603 -10.84 18.95 -20.16
CA GLN A 603 -11.40 17.83 -19.38
C GLN A 603 -11.37 18.06 -17.87
N ILE A 604 -10.29 18.62 -17.31
CA ILE A 604 -10.21 18.94 -15.87
C ILE A 604 -11.26 20.00 -15.50
N SER A 605 -11.36 21.07 -16.28
CA SER A 605 -12.29 22.18 -16.07
C SER A 605 -13.75 21.82 -16.25
N SER A 606 -14.05 20.73 -16.97
CA SER A 606 -15.41 20.22 -17.20
C SER A 606 -15.80 19.12 -16.20
N ALA A 607 -14.82 18.43 -15.61
CA ALA A 607 -15.04 17.29 -14.71
C ALA A 607 -15.09 17.65 -13.23
N VAL A 608 -14.32 18.65 -12.80
CA VAL A 608 -14.08 18.92 -11.37
C VAL A 608 -14.86 20.15 -10.99
N ASP A 609 -15.76 20.04 -10.01
CA ASP A 609 -16.51 21.19 -9.48
C ASP A 609 -15.75 21.83 -8.32
N LEU A 610 -15.28 21.02 -7.36
CA LEU A 610 -14.70 21.50 -6.10
C LEU A 610 -13.35 20.87 -5.78
N ILE A 611 -12.42 21.71 -5.29
CA ILE A 611 -11.16 21.30 -4.67
C ILE A 611 -11.21 21.65 -3.18
N VAL A 612 -10.98 20.65 -2.32
CA VAL A 612 -10.98 20.79 -0.86
C VAL A 612 -9.56 20.53 -0.35
N GLN A 613 -8.82 21.61 -0.07
CA GLN A 613 -7.42 21.54 0.34
C GLN A 613 -7.30 21.33 1.86
N GLN A 614 -6.67 20.23 2.28
CA GLN A 614 -6.43 19.89 3.68
C GLN A 614 -4.93 19.89 4.03
N SER A 615 -4.58 20.63 5.09
CA SER A 615 -3.21 20.77 5.58
C SER A 615 -3.03 20.23 7.01
N ARG A 616 -1.86 19.64 7.28
CA ARG A 616 -1.39 19.30 8.64
C ARG A 616 -0.40 20.35 9.11
N PHE A 617 -0.68 20.97 10.24
CA PHE A 617 0.21 21.93 10.89
C PHE A 617 1.24 21.23 11.78
N SER A 618 2.34 21.92 12.06
CA SER A 618 3.45 21.44 12.91
C SER A 618 3.02 20.95 14.30
N CYS A 619 1.94 21.52 14.84
CA CYS A 619 1.39 21.14 16.14
C CYS A 619 0.63 19.80 16.16
N GLY A 620 0.32 19.24 14.98
CA GLY A 620 -0.42 18.00 14.77
C GLY A 620 -1.84 18.20 14.22
N SER A 621 -2.42 19.40 14.31
CA SER A 621 -3.79 19.68 13.86
C SER A 621 -3.92 19.57 12.34
N ARG A 622 -5.06 19.06 11.88
CA ARG A 622 -5.45 18.98 10.47
C ARG A 622 -6.60 19.98 10.25
N ARG A 623 -6.55 20.84 9.24
CA ARG A 623 -7.67 21.73 8.87
C ARG A 623 -7.82 21.81 7.35
N VAL A 624 -9.05 22.02 6.89
CA VAL A 624 -9.35 22.37 5.49
C VAL A 624 -9.00 23.85 5.32
N THR A 625 -7.93 24.15 4.57
CA THR A 625 -7.46 25.53 4.42
C THR A 625 -8.14 26.28 3.29
N HIS A 626 -8.61 25.57 2.26
CA HIS A 626 -9.34 26.16 1.14
C HIS A 626 -10.46 25.21 0.71
N VAL A 627 -11.61 25.78 0.38
CA VAL A 627 -12.65 25.16 -0.44
C VAL A 627 -12.80 26.05 -1.67
N THR A 628 -12.48 25.51 -2.84
CA THR A 628 -12.27 26.27 -4.08
C THR A 628 -13.12 25.67 -5.19
N GLU A 629 -13.92 26.48 -5.87
CA GLU A 629 -14.65 26.08 -7.08
C GLU A 629 -13.76 26.22 -8.33
N VAL A 630 -13.96 25.33 -9.30
CA VAL A 630 -13.33 25.38 -10.62
C VAL A 630 -14.28 26.04 -11.61
N SER A 631 -14.28 27.37 -11.67
CA SER A 631 -15.29 28.17 -12.39
C SER A 631 -15.12 28.20 -13.94
N GLY A 632 -14.26 27.36 -14.52
CA GLY A 632 -14.07 27.26 -15.97
C GLY A 632 -12.62 27.44 -16.46
N MET A 633 -12.47 27.88 -17.71
CA MET A 633 -11.17 28.10 -18.35
C MET A 633 -11.17 29.37 -19.23
N GLU A 634 -10.21 30.26 -18.99
CA GLU A 634 -9.98 31.47 -19.79
C GLU A 634 -8.58 31.44 -20.43
N SER A 635 -8.48 31.72 -21.74
CA SER A 635 -7.21 31.76 -22.48
C SER A 635 -6.28 30.54 -22.27
N GLY A 636 -6.84 29.35 -22.05
CA GLY A 636 -6.09 28.11 -21.80
C GLY A 636 -5.58 27.93 -20.37
N VAL A 637 -6.09 28.72 -19.42
CA VAL A 637 -5.81 28.65 -17.98
C VAL A 637 -7.11 28.38 -17.22
N ILE A 638 -7.11 27.35 -16.38
CA ILE A 638 -8.27 27.02 -15.54
C ILE A 638 -8.42 28.10 -14.46
N THR A 639 -9.64 28.64 -14.34
CA THR A 639 -10.02 29.61 -13.31
C THR A 639 -10.42 28.88 -12.03
N LEU A 640 -10.03 29.45 -10.90
CA LEU A 640 -10.26 28.91 -9.56
C LEU A 640 -10.77 30.04 -8.67
N GLN A 641 -11.86 29.81 -7.97
CA GLN A 641 -12.46 30.80 -7.08
C GLN A 641 -12.65 30.21 -5.67
N ASP A 642 -11.97 30.79 -4.69
CA ASP A 642 -12.11 30.35 -3.29
C ASP A 642 -13.49 30.73 -2.75
N VAL A 643 -14.13 29.77 -2.08
CA VAL A 643 -15.43 29.88 -1.41
C VAL A 643 -15.22 30.12 0.10
N PHE A 644 -14.33 29.32 0.70
CA PHE A 644 -13.90 29.43 2.09
C PHE A 644 -12.38 29.34 2.19
N VAL A 645 -11.77 30.17 3.04
CA VAL A 645 -10.33 30.18 3.31
C VAL A 645 -10.07 30.22 4.81
N PHE A 646 -9.17 29.36 5.30
CA PHE A 646 -8.65 29.44 6.66
C PHE A 646 -7.57 30.51 6.74
N LYS A 647 -7.82 31.59 7.50
CA LYS A 647 -6.82 32.62 7.78
C LYS A 647 -6.06 32.24 9.05
N GLU A 648 -4.74 32.19 8.96
CA GLU A 648 -3.87 31.84 10.09
C GLU A 648 -3.55 33.07 10.95
N ASP A 649 -3.85 32.99 12.25
CA ASP A 649 -3.50 34.01 13.26
C ASP A 649 -2.21 33.64 14.03
N GLY A 650 -1.43 32.71 13.47
CA GLY A 650 -0.24 32.15 14.11
C GLY A 650 -0.55 31.07 15.16
N PHE A 651 0.34 30.91 16.15
CA PHE A 651 0.23 29.84 17.15
C PHE A 651 -0.16 30.39 18.52
N GLY A 652 -1.07 29.70 19.22
CA GLY A 652 -1.44 29.99 20.60
C GLY A 652 -0.38 29.58 21.61
N GLU A 653 -0.58 29.99 22.86
CA GLU A 653 0.29 29.62 24.00
C GLU A 653 0.33 28.10 24.27
N ASP A 654 -0.72 27.37 23.87
CA ASP A 654 -0.79 25.91 23.89
C ASP A 654 -0.01 25.24 22.73
N GLY A 655 0.61 26.05 21.87
CA GLY A 655 1.35 25.62 20.70
C GLY A 655 0.48 25.10 19.56
N LYS A 656 -0.84 25.34 19.56
CA LYS A 656 -1.74 24.99 18.44
C LYS A 656 -1.92 26.16 17.47
N ILE A 657 -2.23 25.84 16.21
CA ILE A 657 -2.57 26.85 15.20
C ILE A 657 -3.90 27.54 15.55
N ARG A 658 -3.87 28.86 15.59
CA ARG A 658 -5.04 29.74 15.68
C ARG A 658 -5.35 30.32 14.30
N GLY A 659 -6.61 30.71 14.11
CA GLY A 659 -7.11 31.14 12.82
C GLY A 659 -8.60 30.92 12.70
N GLU A 660 -9.18 31.54 11.68
CA GLU A 660 -10.61 31.58 11.41
C GLU A 660 -10.92 31.02 10.01
N PHE A 661 -12.02 30.29 9.89
CA PHE A 661 -12.57 29.89 8.59
C PHE A 661 -13.43 31.03 8.07
N VAL A 662 -13.01 31.68 6.98
CA VAL A 662 -13.64 32.90 6.49
C VAL A 662 -14.25 32.67 5.10
N PRO A 663 -15.55 32.92 4.90
CA PRO A 663 -16.13 32.90 3.57
C PRO A 663 -15.66 34.11 2.76
N THR A 664 -15.59 33.94 1.44
CA THR A 664 -15.09 34.96 0.50
C THR A 664 -16.18 35.90 -0.02
N ALA A 665 -17.43 35.71 0.39
CA ALA A 665 -18.63 36.33 -0.20
C ALA A 665 -18.91 35.93 -1.67
N TYR A 666 -18.21 34.92 -2.19
CA TYR A 666 -18.57 34.27 -3.45
C TYR A 666 -19.63 33.19 -3.21
N ILE A 667 -20.68 33.18 -4.04
CA ILE A 667 -21.69 32.12 -4.07
C ILE A 667 -21.37 31.23 -5.28
N PRO A 668 -20.97 29.97 -5.08
CA PRO A 668 -20.56 29.07 -6.16
C PRO A 668 -21.61 28.91 -7.25
N ASP A 669 -21.17 28.72 -8.49
CA ASP A 669 -22.05 28.66 -9.66
C ASP A 669 -22.99 27.44 -9.59
N PHE A 670 -22.54 26.30 -9.08
CA PHE A 670 -23.45 25.16 -8.84
C PHE A 670 -24.55 25.50 -7.79
N TYR A 671 -24.21 26.30 -6.78
CA TYR A 671 -25.15 26.75 -5.75
C TYR A 671 -26.21 27.70 -6.32
N GLN A 672 -25.81 28.59 -7.23
CA GLN A 672 -26.74 29.42 -7.99
C GLN A 672 -27.69 28.58 -8.85
N ASP A 673 -27.19 27.49 -9.45
CA ASP A 673 -27.99 26.55 -10.24
C ASP A 673 -29.00 25.76 -9.38
N LEU A 674 -28.65 25.38 -8.15
CA LEU A 674 -29.62 24.81 -7.18
C LEU A 674 -30.76 25.79 -6.90
N ILE A 675 -30.44 27.08 -6.67
CA ILE A 675 -31.45 28.15 -6.48
C ILE A 675 -32.33 28.29 -7.73
N ARG A 676 -31.75 28.27 -8.94
CA ARG A 676 -32.51 28.32 -10.21
C ARG A 676 -33.44 27.12 -10.37
N ARG A 677 -33.01 25.93 -9.93
CA ARG A 677 -33.80 24.69 -9.87
C ARG A 677 -34.84 24.68 -8.73
N ARG A 678 -34.88 25.73 -7.89
CA ARG A 678 -35.74 25.88 -6.70
C ARG A 678 -35.48 24.86 -5.60
N ILE A 679 -34.25 24.35 -5.53
CA ILE A 679 -33.77 23.55 -4.42
C ILE A 679 -33.41 24.52 -3.30
N SER A 680 -33.95 24.28 -2.09
CA SER A 680 -33.73 25.14 -0.93
C SER A 680 -32.30 24.97 -0.43
N VAL A 681 -31.50 26.03 -0.51
CA VAL A 681 -30.11 26.04 -0.03
C VAL A 681 -29.85 27.29 0.80
N ASN A 682 -29.00 27.16 1.82
CA ASN A 682 -28.62 28.25 2.70
C ASN A 682 -27.53 29.11 2.06
N THR A 683 -27.83 30.38 1.73
CA THR A 683 -26.85 31.32 1.17
C THR A 683 -26.11 32.13 2.23
N ASP A 684 -26.58 32.14 3.48
CA ASP A 684 -26.04 32.99 4.54
C ASP A 684 -24.64 32.52 4.96
N ILE A 685 -24.33 31.23 4.76
CA ILE A 685 -23.00 30.61 4.95
C ILE A 685 -21.87 31.26 4.14
N PHE A 686 -22.18 31.97 3.05
CA PHE A 686 -21.17 32.70 2.26
C PHE A 686 -20.99 34.14 2.74
N THR A 687 -21.87 34.64 3.61
CA THR A 687 -21.76 36.00 4.16
C THR A 687 -20.81 36.01 5.36
N ARG A 688 -20.01 37.08 5.51
CA ARG A 688 -19.28 37.26 6.76
C ARG A 688 -20.24 37.74 7.84
N VAL A 689 -20.40 36.91 8.87
CA VAL A 689 -20.88 37.38 10.16
C VAL A 689 -19.79 38.28 10.76
N ASN A 690 -20.11 39.55 11.01
CA ASN A 690 -19.20 40.55 11.60
C ASN A 690 -19.13 40.44 13.13
#